data_AF-A0A2S7IHU9-F1
#
_entry.id   AF-A0A2S7IHU9-F1
#
_cell.length_a   1.000
_cell.length_b   1.000
_cell.length_c   1.000
_cell.angle_alpha   90.00
_cell.angle_beta   90.00
_cell.angle_gamma   90.00
#
_symmetry.space_group_name_H-M   'P 1'
#
loop_
_entity.id
_entity.type
_entity.pdbx_description
1 polymer ?
#
loop_
_entity_poly.entity_id
_entity_poly.type
_entity_poly.pdbx_seq_one_letter_code
_entity_poly.pdbx_strand_id
1 'polypeptide(L)'
;MRKPLLIGALALSLGFTESYAQQVYHFTKGWVATLPQRYGREAIYTDELVYQMHTKQLKTPGSDSDIKWQSIEADSTKRLRTRMSSFRGSGGPAGPGITPGSLRGGIGGNGGYMYLTYTSPKAQTALLNIKGNSQVYVNGELHMGDPYSMGYLHLPVSLKKGLNEFYVRGLSITANLTFPEKPVLLNTDDLTLPSVVPGTANESLQGALVVLNTTTKELTGLQIKSTLAGQEVVTELPAIPALSFRKVAFGFNGSKATTPGKHDVQLTLLQQGKPIDQAKLSVEAMASGASYSQTFVSSIDGSLQYYAVTPQMGGPRSQQSLFLSVHGAGVEASGQARAYKPKDWGTLVAATNRRPRGFNWEDWGRLDALEVLSIAKNRFQPDPQHVYLTGHSMGGHGTWFLGATYPDQWAGIAPCAGYPTLKEYGSADGLIPATSQDPMEQVLLQSGNQSDVLKLVSNYKPLGVYVLHGDADRTVPVTYARQMKKILGDFHPDFSYYEYPGGEHWFGDQSVDWKPLFDYFKWHQRPVDSTVATIDFMTANPGISSTFRWASIQQQERPLQYSRIQLTRNQQGISGRTENVALLKLVFSDVVANTPIRITLDSLNALSFTPKHAKDSVFLAKEGKQWAIRTAPGLDQKGPHRYGTFKDAFRNRMVFVYSTQGTPEENEWSRQKARFDAESWYYRGNGAVDIIPDKAYSLAKYADRGVILFGNAQSNAAWKILLADCPIQIQRNRVQAGTQSYQGDDWGAYFVWPIKGSNTASVAVVSGTGLKGMKAAEANQYFAGASGFPDFMIYQFDMLKQGSKGVKLAGFYDNAWKLNPQLWVVNP
;
A
#
# COMPACT_ATOMS: atom_id res chain seq x y z
N MET A 1 -3.75 -76.42 49.04
CA MET A 1 -4.82 -75.42 49.25
C MET A 1 -4.20 -74.03 49.43
N ARG A 2 -4.20 -73.17 48.41
CA ARG A 2 -3.84 -71.74 48.48
C ARG A 2 -4.66 -70.93 47.47
N LYS A 3 -4.94 -69.69 47.88
CA LYS A 3 -5.92 -68.68 47.45
C LYS A 3 -5.76 -68.12 46.01
N PRO A 4 -6.79 -67.41 45.48
CA PRO A 4 -6.92 -67.03 44.07
C PRO A 4 -6.33 -65.65 43.75
N LEU A 5 -5.99 -65.45 42.46
CA LEU A 5 -5.72 -64.16 41.83
C LEU A 5 -7.04 -63.58 41.28
N LEU A 6 -7.46 -62.42 41.78
CA LEU A 6 -8.44 -61.54 41.13
C LEU A 6 -7.69 -60.53 40.27
N ILE A 7 -7.96 -60.52 38.96
CA ILE A 7 -7.57 -59.45 38.05
C ILE A 7 -8.79 -58.53 37.89
N GLY A 8 -8.67 -57.29 38.39
CA GLY A 8 -9.67 -56.25 38.23
C GLY A 8 -9.51 -55.53 36.89
N ALA A 9 -10.61 -55.43 36.14
CA ALA A 9 -10.72 -54.69 34.90
C ALA A 9 -10.73 -53.17 35.18
N LEU A 10 -9.88 -52.40 34.50
CA LEU A 10 -9.97 -50.94 34.41
C LEU A 10 -10.61 -50.59 33.06
N ALA A 11 -11.81 -50.03 33.10
CA ALA A 11 -12.51 -49.51 31.94
C ALA A 11 -11.88 -48.17 31.52
N LEU A 12 -11.23 -48.12 30.35
CA LEU A 12 -10.92 -46.87 29.65
C LEU A 12 -12.09 -46.48 28.76
N SER A 13 -12.79 -45.41 29.11
CA SER A 13 -13.74 -44.72 28.26
C SER A 13 -12.98 -43.96 27.15
N LEU A 14 -12.91 -44.54 25.96
CA LEU A 14 -12.52 -43.85 24.73
C LEU A 14 -13.67 -42.92 24.31
N GLY A 15 -13.51 -41.62 24.58
CA GLY A 15 -14.34 -40.60 23.95
C GLY A 15 -13.95 -40.48 22.48
N PHE A 16 -14.77 -41.04 21.59
CA PHE A 16 -14.68 -40.80 20.16
C PHE A 16 -15.01 -39.32 19.89
N THR A 17 -14.01 -38.53 19.53
CA THR A 17 -14.23 -37.26 18.85
C THR A 17 -14.58 -37.59 17.39
N GLU A 18 -15.86 -37.55 17.06
CA GLU A 18 -16.29 -37.54 15.66
C GLU A 18 -15.70 -36.30 14.98
N SER A 19 -14.73 -36.48 14.09
CA SER A 19 -14.29 -35.41 13.20
C SER A 19 -15.36 -35.25 12.12
N TYR A 20 -16.27 -34.30 12.29
CA TYR A 20 -17.13 -33.89 11.20
C TYR A 20 -16.27 -33.21 10.14
N ALA A 21 -16.30 -33.73 8.91
CA ALA A 21 -15.59 -33.12 7.79
C ALA A 21 -16.35 -31.88 7.35
N GLN A 22 -15.68 -30.72 7.36
CA GLN A 22 -16.27 -29.45 6.93
C GLN A 22 -16.80 -29.57 5.49
N GLN A 23 -18.07 -29.25 5.27
CA GLN A 23 -18.68 -29.37 3.95
C GLN A 23 -18.13 -28.29 3.01
N VAL A 24 -17.52 -28.71 1.90
CA VAL A 24 -16.99 -27.83 0.86
C VAL A 24 -17.77 -28.05 -0.45
N TYR A 25 -18.29 -26.97 -1.03
CA TYR A 25 -18.88 -26.96 -2.36
C TYR A 25 -17.89 -26.34 -3.34
N HIS A 26 -17.49 -27.12 -4.35
CA HIS A 26 -16.61 -26.66 -5.43
C HIS A 26 -17.44 -26.20 -6.63
N PHE A 27 -17.22 -24.97 -7.09
CA PHE A 27 -17.83 -24.53 -8.35
C PHE A 27 -17.12 -25.19 -9.53
N THR A 28 -17.81 -26.08 -10.23
CA THR A 28 -17.25 -26.83 -11.37
C THR A 28 -17.88 -26.49 -12.70
N LYS A 29 -18.97 -25.71 -12.70
CA LYS A 29 -19.69 -25.26 -13.89
C LYS A 29 -20.07 -23.80 -13.74
N GLY A 30 -20.14 -23.10 -14.86
CA GLY A 30 -20.60 -21.72 -14.91
C GLY A 30 -20.68 -21.20 -16.33
N TRP A 31 -20.73 -19.89 -16.45
CA TRP A 31 -20.68 -19.17 -17.71
C TRP A 31 -19.53 -18.17 -17.69
N VAL A 32 -18.99 -17.83 -18.86
CA VAL A 32 -17.93 -16.84 -19.03
C VAL A 32 -18.28 -15.88 -20.17
N ALA A 33 -17.98 -14.60 -19.98
CA ALA A 33 -18.12 -13.58 -21.01
C ALA A 33 -16.93 -12.61 -20.96
N THR A 34 -16.48 -12.15 -22.12
CA THR A 34 -15.51 -11.07 -22.24
C THR A 34 -16.23 -9.76 -22.51
N LEU A 35 -15.93 -8.72 -21.74
CA LEU A 35 -16.62 -7.44 -21.78
C LEU A 35 -15.62 -6.29 -21.71
N PRO A 36 -15.92 -5.14 -22.35
CA PRO A 36 -15.12 -3.93 -22.20
C PRO A 36 -15.07 -3.49 -20.73
N GLN A 37 -13.85 -3.34 -20.21
CA GLN A 37 -13.58 -2.73 -18.91
C GLN A 37 -12.16 -2.15 -18.91
N ARG A 38 -11.95 -1.13 -18.09
CA ARG A 38 -10.66 -0.49 -17.84
C ARG A 38 -10.46 -0.42 -16.33
N TYR A 39 -9.46 -1.13 -15.84
CA TYR A 39 -8.96 -1.01 -14.48
C TYR A 39 -7.43 -0.99 -14.53
N GLY A 40 -6.82 -0.26 -13.61
CA GLY A 40 -5.36 -0.20 -13.47
C GLY A 40 -4.88 0.93 -12.59
N ARG A 41 -3.62 1.36 -12.79
CA ARG A 41 -2.93 2.46 -12.10
C ARG A 41 -3.42 3.86 -12.54
N GLU A 42 -4.73 4.03 -12.59
CA GLU A 42 -5.40 5.27 -12.98
C GLU A 42 -6.57 5.52 -12.03
N ALA A 43 -7.01 6.77 -11.88
CA ALA A 43 -8.22 7.09 -11.10
C ALA A 43 -9.52 6.79 -11.88
N ILE A 44 -9.43 6.68 -13.20
CA ILE A 44 -10.54 6.35 -14.09
C ILE A 44 -10.66 4.83 -14.21
N TYR A 45 -11.89 4.33 -14.11
CA TYR A 45 -12.25 2.98 -14.50
C TYR A 45 -13.52 2.95 -15.35
N THR A 46 -13.66 1.88 -16.14
CA THR A 46 -14.88 1.56 -16.89
C THR A 46 -15.22 0.09 -16.70
N ASP A 47 -16.49 -0.26 -16.68
CA ASP A 47 -16.97 -1.64 -16.55
C ASP A 47 -18.42 -1.77 -17.03
N GLU A 48 -18.60 -2.37 -18.21
CA GLU A 48 -19.92 -2.51 -18.83
C GLU A 48 -20.87 -3.40 -18.01
N LEU A 49 -20.35 -4.49 -17.42
CA LEU A 49 -21.18 -5.41 -16.65
C LEU A 49 -21.71 -4.73 -15.39
N VAL A 50 -20.83 -4.01 -14.70
CA VAL A 50 -21.17 -3.25 -13.49
C VAL A 50 -22.16 -2.14 -13.80
N TYR A 51 -21.98 -1.42 -14.92
CA TYR A 51 -22.97 -0.45 -15.38
C TYR A 51 -24.35 -1.11 -15.55
N GLN A 52 -24.44 -2.20 -16.33
CA GLN A 52 -25.71 -2.90 -16.57
C GLN A 52 -26.31 -3.46 -15.28
N MET A 53 -25.49 -3.95 -14.35
CA MET A 53 -25.93 -4.45 -13.05
C MET A 53 -26.59 -3.34 -12.24
N HIS A 54 -25.94 -2.19 -12.16
CA HIS A 54 -26.40 -1.07 -11.35
C HIS A 54 -27.59 -0.33 -11.97
N THR A 55 -27.74 -0.34 -13.29
CA THR A 55 -28.93 0.18 -14.00
C THR A 55 -30.07 -0.83 -14.10
N LYS A 56 -29.91 -2.05 -13.55
CA LYS A 56 -30.87 -3.16 -13.63
C LYS A 56 -31.18 -3.59 -15.07
N GLN A 57 -30.22 -3.41 -15.98
CA GLN A 57 -30.28 -3.84 -17.37
C GLN A 57 -29.58 -5.19 -17.59
N LEU A 58 -28.80 -5.66 -16.62
CA LEU A 58 -28.08 -6.93 -16.71
C LEU A 58 -29.08 -8.10 -16.73
N LYS A 59 -29.12 -8.82 -17.85
CA LYS A 59 -29.91 -10.04 -18.01
C LYS A 59 -29.12 -11.27 -17.53
N THR A 60 -29.83 -12.27 -17.02
CA THR A 60 -29.21 -13.52 -16.54
C THR A 60 -28.57 -14.28 -17.70
N PRO A 61 -27.35 -14.85 -17.52
CA PRO A 61 -26.70 -15.67 -18.54
C PRO A 61 -27.57 -16.82 -19.03
N GLY A 62 -27.64 -17.02 -20.36
CA GLY A 62 -28.49 -18.03 -21.00
C GLY A 62 -29.88 -17.52 -21.43
N SER A 63 -30.23 -16.27 -21.12
CA SER A 63 -31.38 -15.55 -21.70
C SER A 63 -30.96 -14.72 -22.93
N ASP A 64 -31.92 -14.09 -23.63
CA ASP A 64 -31.66 -13.16 -24.75
C ASP A 64 -30.93 -11.90 -24.24
N SER A 65 -29.60 -11.99 -24.16
CA SER A 65 -28.68 -11.05 -23.50
C SER A 65 -27.74 -10.41 -24.52
N ASP A 66 -27.53 -9.10 -24.40
CA ASP A 66 -26.53 -8.37 -25.21
C ASP A 66 -25.09 -8.84 -24.93
N ILE A 67 -24.88 -9.43 -23.74
CA ILE A 67 -23.63 -10.08 -23.35
C ILE A 67 -23.62 -11.52 -23.87
N LYS A 68 -22.60 -11.86 -24.67
CA LYS A 68 -22.37 -13.21 -25.19
C LYS A 68 -21.71 -14.10 -24.15
N TRP A 69 -22.54 -14.84 -23.40
CA TRP A 69 -22.10 -15.83 -22.43
C TRP A 69 -21.79 -17.18 -23.08
N GLN A 70 -20.71 -17.83 -22.64
CA GLN A 70 -20.31 -19.17 -23.05
C GLN A 70 -20.27 -20.09 -21.83
N SER A 71 -20.76 -21.32 -21.96
CA SER A 71 -20.64 -22.29 -20.86
C SER A 71 -19.19 -22.66 -20.62
N ILE A 72 -18.85 -22.92 -19.36
CA ILE A 72 -17.50 -23.34 -18.96
C ILE A 72 -17.60 -24.43 -17.89
N GLU A 73 -16.76 -25.45 -18.03
CA GLU A 73 -16.61 -26.52 -17.05
C GLU A 73 -15.17 -26.55 -16.54
N ALA A 74 -15.03 -26.91 -15.27
CA ALA A 74 -13.74 -26.97 -14.61
C ALA A 74 -12.94 -28.18 -15.09
N ASP A 75 -11.63 -28.03 -15.15
CA ASP A 75 -10.73 -29.15 -15.45
C ASP A 75 -10.56 -30.10 -14.25
N SER A 76 -9.69 -31.11 -14.41
CA SER A 76 -9.39 -32.09 -13.37
C SER A 76 -8.86 -31.48 -12.07
N THR A 77 -8.31 -30.27 -12.13
CA THR A 77 -7.82 -29.50 -10.96
C THR A 77 -8.88 -28.57 -10.36
N LYS A 78 -10.14 -28.73 -10.78
CA LYS A 78 -11.28 -27.87 -10.39
C LYS A 78 -11.10 -26.41 -10.80
N ARG A 79 -10.28 -26.15 -11.83
CA ARG A 79 -10.03 -24.80 -12.34
C ARG A 79 -10.94 -24.52 -13.53
N LEU A 80 -11.69 -23.42 -13.44
CA LEU A 80 -12.43 -22.83 -14.55
C LEU A 80 -11.46 -21.93 -15.32
N ARG A 81 -11.15 -22.25 -16.58
CA ARG A 81 -10.23 -21.45 -17.41
C ARG A 81 -10.70 -21.38 -18.87
N THR A 82 -10.57 -20.21 -19.48
CA THR A 82 -10.87 -20.07 -20.91
C THR A 82 -9.74 -20.67 -21.75
N ARG A 83 -10.08 -21.32 -22.88
CA ARG A 83 -9.11 -21.88 -23.85
C ARG A 83 -8.76 -20.90 -24.98
N MET A 84 -9.20 -19.64 -24.90
CA MET A 84 -9.03 -18.66 -25.99
C MET A 84 -7.55 -18.31 -26.17
N SER A 85 -6.96 -18.80 -27.26
CA SER A 85 -5.54 -18.68 -27.62
C SER A 85 -5.08 -17.24 -27.91
N SER A 86 -6.00 -16.30 -28.10
CA SER A 86 -5.73 -14.89 -28.42
C SER A 86 -5.31 -14.02 -27.23
N PHE A 87 -5.28 -14.57 -26.01
CA PHE A 87 -4.96 -13.83 -24.79
C PHE A 87 -3.53 -14.01 -24.27
N ARG A 88 -2.70 -14.79 -24.97
CA ARG A 88 -1.24 -14.79 -24.73
C ARG A 88 -0.60 -13.62 -25.47
N GLY A 89 -0.79 -12.41 -24.95
CA GLY A 89 0.23 -11.37 -25.15
C GLY A 89 1.55 -11.94 -24.60
N SER A 90 2.61 -11.92 -25.41
CA SER A 90 3.96 -12.38 -25.05
C SER A 90 4.29 -11.96 -23.63
N GLY A 91 4.45 -12.94 -22.73
CA GLY A 91 4.41 -12.79 -21.26
C GLY A 91 5.57 -12.03 -20.61
N GLY A 92 6.09 -11.00 -21.25
CA GLY A 92 6.91 -9.96 -20.65
C GLY A 92 6.10 -8.68 -20.44
N PRO A 93 6.39 -7.90 -19.38
CA PRO A 93 6.00 -6.49 -19.29
C PRO A 93 6.39 -5.77 -20.57
N ALA A 94 5.65 -4.72 -20.95
CA ALA A 94 6.08 -3.85 -22.04
C ALA A 94 7.51 -3.36 -21.76
N GLY A 95 8.42 -3.51 -22.73
CA GLY A 95 9.76 -2.93 -22.65
C GLY A 95 9.72 -1.41 -22.90
N PRO A 96 10.84 -0.70 -22.67
CA PRO A 96 10.96 0.70 -23.07
C PRO A 96 10.65 0.85 -24.57
N GLY A 97 9.71 1.74 -24.93
CA GLY A 97 9.39 2.04 -26.33
C GLY A 97 8.22 1.27 -26.95
N ILE A 98 7.41 0.52 -26.19
CA ILE A 98 6.14 -0.02 -26.71
C ILE A 98 5.06 1.07 -26.72
N THR A 99 4.45 1.31 -27.89
CA THR A 99 3.36 2.26 -28.07
C THR A 99 2.10 1.83 -27.30
N PRO A 100 1.53 2.68 -26.42
CA PRO A 100 0.27 2.38 -25.73
C PRO A 100 -0.89 2.25 -26.72
N GLY A 101 -1.42 1.04 -26.96
CA GLY A 101 -2.43 0.87 -28.02
C GLY A 101 -3.22 -0.43 -28.11
N SER A 102 -2.81 -1.53 -27.46
CA SER A 102 -3.62 -2.75 -27.40
C SER A 102 -4.24 -2.92 -26.01
N LEU A 103 -5.57 -2.84 -25.95
CA LEU A 103 -6.47 -3.14 -24.82
C LEU A 103 -5.88 -2.90 -23.41
N ARG A 104 -6.11 -1.68 -22.93
CA ARG A 104 -5.63 -1.14 -21.66
C ARG A 104 -6.38 -1.75 -20.47
N GLY A 105 -5.82 -2.79 -19.87
CA GLY A 105 -6.24 -3.30 -18.57
C GLY A 105 -5.05 -3.90 -17.81
N GLY A 106 -5.08 -3.80 -16.47
CA GLY A 106 -4.37 -4.75 -15.61
C GLY A 106 -4.82 -6.20 -15.87
N ILE A 107 -4.46 -7.18 -15.02
CA ILE A 107 -4.74 -8.62 -15.22
C ILE A 107 -6.03 -8.87 -16.03
N GLY A 108 -5.85 -9.35 -17.28
CA GLY A 108 -6.94 -9.59 -18.24
C GLY A 108 -7.11 -8.49 -19.28
N GLY A 109 -6.15 -8.32 -20.20
CA GLY A 109 -6.22 -7.41 -21.36
C GLY A 109 -7.32 -7.72 -22.40
N ASN A 110 -8.31 -8.55 -22.10
CA ASN A 110 -9.71 -8.17 -22.24
C ASN A 110 -10.38 -8.61 -20.95
N GLY A 111 -11.13 -7.70 -20.35
CA GLY A 111 -11.85 -8.05 -19.15
C GLY A 111 -12.86 -9.15 -19.37
N GLY A 112 -13.08 -9.93 -18.32
CA GLY A 112 -14.10 -10.95 -18.38
C GLY A 112 -14.61 -11.33 -17.02
N TYR A 113 -15.85 -11.80 -17.04
CA TYR A 113 -16.58 -12.25 -15.89
C TYR A 113 -16.90 -13.72 -16.04
N MET A 114 -16.75 -14.46 -14.94
CA MET A 114 -17.41 -15.73 -14.77
C MET A 114 -18.68 -15.53 -13.94
N TYR A 115 -19.77 -16.13 -14.40
CA TYR A 115 -21.02 -16.22 -13.68
C TYR A 115 -21.18 -17.63 -13.11
N LEU A 116 -21.21 -17.72 -11.78
CA LEU A 116 -21.39 -18.96 -11.05
C LEU A 116 -22.69 -18.89 -10.25
N THR A 117 -23.26 -20.06 -9.95
CA THR A 117 -24.51 -20.15 -9.20
C THR A 117 -24.46 -21.23 -8.14
N TYR A 118 -25.11 -20.99 -7.00
CA TYR A 118 -25.31 -21.98 -5.96
C TYR A 118 -26.75 -21.91 -5.42
N THR A 119 -27.48 -23.03 -5.44
CA THR A 119 -28.82 -23.11 -4.86
C THR A 119 -28.73 -23.53 -3.40
N SER A 120 -28.91 -22.58 -2.48
CA SER A 120 -28.83 -22.85 -1.06
C SER A 120 -30.16 -23.40 -0.53
N PRO A 121 -30.16 -24.49 0.26
CA PRO A 121 -31.39 -25.08 0.81
C PRO A 121 -32.08 -24.16 1.84
N LYS A 122 -31.32 -23.24 2.45
CA LYS A 122 -31.77 -22.29 3.48
C LYS A 122 -30.99 -20.98 3.36
N ALA A 123 -31.48 -19.94 4.02
CA ALA A 123 -30.66 -18.76 4.27
C ALA A 123 -29.55 -19.15 5.26
N GLN A 124 -28.28 -18.90 4.92
CA GLN A 124 -27.13 -19.26 5.74
C GLN A 124 -25.88 -18.48 5.33
N THR A 125 -24.89 -18.41 6.22
CA THR A 125 -23.57 -17.85 5.92
C THR A 125 -22.65 -18.93 5.37
N ALA A 126 -21.81 -18.59 4.40
CA ALA A 126 -20.71 -19.42 3.94
C ALA A 126 -19.40 -18.62 3.92
N LEU A 127 -18.27 -19.32 3.90
CA LEU A 127 -16.97 -18.73 3.59
C LEU A 127 -16.68 -18.95 2.11
N LEU A 128 -16.58 -17.86 1.35
CA LEU A 128 -16.22 -17.87 -0.06
C LEU A 128 -14.70 -17.71 -0.20
N ASN A 129 -14.07 -18.67 -0.86
CA ASN A 129 -12.66 -18.61 -1.26
C ASN A 129 -12.57 -18.71 -2.78
N ILE A 130 -12.09 -17.65 -3.43
CA ILE A 130 -11.85 -17.63 -4.87
C ILE A 130 -10.39 -17.25 -5.08
N LYS A 131 -9.70 -17.97 -5.98
CA LYS A 131 -8.33 -17.68 -6.40
C LYS A 131 -8.32 -17.30 -7.88
N GLY A 132 -7.52 -16.30 -8.26
CA GLY A 132 -7.33 -15.86 -9.64
C GLY A 132 -8.35 -14.82 -10.13
N ASN A 133 -9.14 -14.24 -9.22
CA ASN A 133 -10.11 -13.18 -9.53
C ASN A 133 -9.67 -11.84 -8.92
N SER A 134 -10.05 -10.72 -9.54
CA SER A 134 -9.74 -9.40 -8.99
C SER A 134 -10.86 -8.85 -8.08
N GLN A 135 -12.11 -9.28 -8.26
CA GLN A 135 -13.26 -8.99 -7.39
C GLN A 135 -14.40 -9.99 -7.64
N VAL A 136 -15.41 -10.00 -6.77
CA VAL A 136 -16.64 -10.78 -6.97
C VAL A 136 -17.86 -10.02 -6.45
N TYR A 137 -18.96 -10.04 -7.19
CA TYR A 137 -20.27 -9.68 -6.67
C TYR A 137 -21.02 -10.93 -6.24
N VAL A 138 -21.51 -10.98 -5.00
CA VAL A 138 -22.34 -12.06 -4.47
C VAL A 138 -23.73 -11.50 -4.23
N ASN A 139 -24.72 -11.93 -5.03
CA ASN A 139 -26.07 -11.34 -5.02
C ASN A 139 -26.09 -9.80 -5.13
N GLY A 140 -25.10 -9.22 -5.82
CA GLY A 140 -24.94 -7.76 -5.99
C GLY A 140 -24.07 -7.07 -4.94
N GLU A 141 -23.62 -7.75 -3.90
CA GLU A 141 -22.68 -7.23 -2.89
C GLU A 141 -21.23 -7.44 -3.33
N LEU A 142 -20.44 -6.37 -3.40
CA LEU A 142 -19.06 -6.40 -3.88
C LEU A 142 -18.08 -6.86 -2.78
N HIS A 143 -17.17 -7.75 -3.15
CA HIS A 143 -16.08 -8.25 -2.32
C HIS A 143 -14.73 -8.27 -3.07
N MET A 144 -13.65 -8.18 -2.29
CA MET A 144 -12.28 -8.25 -2.81
C MET A 144 -11.98 -9.64 -3.40
N GLY A 145 -11.19 -9.68 -4.47
CA GLY A 145 -10.70 -10.92 -5.07
C GLY A 145 -9.26 -11.27 -4.67
N ASP A 146 -8.82 -12.46 -5.08
CA ASP A 146 -7.44 -12.94 -4.91
C ASP A 146 -6.71 -13.02 -6.27
N PRO A 147 -6.29 -11.88 -6.86
CA PRO A 147 -5.65 -11.86 -8.18
C PRO A 147 -4.37 -12.66 -8.27
N TYR A 148 -3.67 -12.86 -7.14
CA TYR A 148 -2.39 -13.57 -7.09
C TYR A 148 -2.51 -15.03 -6.63
N SER A 149 -3.74 -15.52 -6.41
CA SER A 149 -4.01 -16.89 -5.95
C SER A 149 -3.32 -17.27 -4.63
N MET A 150 -3.14 -16.30 -3.72
CA MET A 150 -2.52 -16.51 -2.41
C MET A 150 -3.35 -17.43 -1.50
N GLY A 151 -4.69 -17.38 -1.64
CA GLY A 151 -5.64 -18.20 -0.89
C GLY A 151 -6.03 -17.65 0.48
N TYR A 152 -5.57 -16.45 0.86
CA TYR A 152 -5.79 -15.86 2.18
C TYR A 152 -7.19 -15.28 2.41
N LEU A 153 -7.98 -15.10 1.35
CA LEU A 153 -9.31 -14.49 1.43
C LEU A 153 -10.38 -15.56 1.65
N HIS A 154 -10.89 -15.61 2.88
CA HIS A 154 -12.05 -16.40 3.28
C HIS A 154 -13.17 -15.44 3.63
N LEU A 155 -13.95 -15.06 2.63
CA LEU A 155 -14.97 -14.01 2.72
C LEU A 155 -16.26 -14.56 3.34
N PRO A 156 -16.73 -14.08 4.50
CA PRO A 156 -18.05 -14.42 5.00
C PRO A 156 -19.12 -13.79 4.09
N VAL A 157 -19.91 -14.62 3.42
CA VAL A 157 -20.96 -14.20 2.50
C VAL A 157 -22.33 -14.72 2.93
N SER A 158 -23.36 -13.89 2.79
CA SER A 158 -24.74 -14.26 3.09
C SER A 158 -25.38 -14.91 1.88
N LEU A 159 -25.84 -16.15 2.03
CA LEU A 159 -26.59 -16.87 1.00
C LEU A 159 -28.09 -16.80 1.31
N LYS A 160 -28.89 -16.42 0.32
CA LYS A 160 -30.35 -16.51 0.39
C LYS A 160 -30.81 -17.95 0.14
N LYS A 161 -31.97 -18.33 0.69
CA LYS A 161 -32.63 -19.59 0.29
C LYS A 161 -32.93 -19.53 -1.21
N GLY A 162 -32.63 -20.60 -1.94
CA GLY A 162 -32.75 -20.64 -3.39
C GLY A 162 -31.47 -20.23 -4.13
N LEU A 163 -31.63 -19.71 -5.34
CA LEU A 163 -30.52 -19.38 -6.24
C LEU A 163 -29.67 -18.23 -5.70
N ASN A 164 -28.36 -18.40 -5.60
CA ASN A 164 -27.38 -17.35 -5.33
C ASN A 164 -26.48 -17.17 -6.53
N GLU A 165 -26.15 -15.92 -6.86
CA GLU A 165 -25.45 -15.53 -8.08
C GLU A 165 -24.10 -14.90 -7.75
N PHE A 166 -23.07 -15.28 -8.50
CA PHE A 166 -21.70 -14.83 -8.30
C PHE A 166 -21.15 -14.29 -9.63
N TYR A 167 -20.89 -12.99 -9.71
CA TYR A 167 -20.21 -12.38 -10.86
C TYR A 167 -18.74 -12.14 -10.50
N VAL A 168 -17.89 -13.06 -10.93
CA VAL A 168 -16.47 -13.11 -10.60
C VAL A 168 -15.66 -12.46 -11.72
N ARG A 169 -14.94 -11.38 -11.42
CA ARG A 169 -14.04 -10.75 -12.40
C ARG A 169 -12.74 -11.55 -12.48
N GLY A 170 -12.58 -12.32 -13.55
CA GLY A 170 -11.43 -13.20 -13.76
C GLY A 170 -11.72 -14.25 -14.83
N LEU A 171 -10.68 -14.69 -15.55
CA LEU A 171 -10.80 -15.65 -16.66
C LEU A 171 -10.12 -17.01 -16.40
N SER A 172 -9.48 -17.15 -15.24
CA SER A 172 -8.89 -18.41 -14.77
C SER A 172 -8.99 -18.46 -13.24
N ILE A 173 -9.99 -19.16 -12.72
CA ILE A 173 -10.27 -19.17 -11.28
C ILE A 173 -10.45 -20.59 -10.71
N THR A 174 -10.24 -20.71 -9.41
CA THR A 174 -10.85 -21.76 -8.58
C THR A 174 -11.75 -21.09 -7.56
N ALA A 175 -12.96 -21.60 -7.34
CA ALA A 175 -13.92 -21.00 -6.40
C ALA A 175 -14.59 -22.10 -5.56
N ASN A 176 -14.69 -21.87 -4.25
CA ASN A 176 -15.31 -22.80 -3.31
C ASN A 176 -16.15 -22.05 -2.25
N LEU A 177 -17.23 -22.70 -1.79
CA LEU A 177 -17.94 -22.32 -0.57
C LEU A 177 -17.63 -23.36 0.52
N THR A 178 -17.26 -22.87 1.69
CA THR A 178 -17.08 -23.69 2.88
C THR A 178 -18.14 -23.31 3.91
N PHE A 179 -18.79 -24.28 4.53
CA PHE A 179 -19.82 -24.05 5.55
C PHE A 179 -19.21 -24.29 6.95
N PRO A 180 -18.90 -23.23 7.72
CA PRO A 180 -18.22 -23.39 8.99
C PRO A 180 -19.15 -23.93 10.07
N GLU A 181 -18.63 -24.89 10.85
CA GLU A 181 -19.34 -25.48 12.00
C GLU A 181 -19.46 -24.49 13.16
N LYS A 182 -18.42 -23.67 13.35
CA LYS A 182 -18.39 -22.62 14.35
C LYS A 182 -18.63 -21.25 13.71
N PRO A 183 -19.38 -20.36 14.39
CA PRO A 183 -19.65 -19.02 13.88
C PRO A 183 -18.44 -18.08 13.93
N VAL A 184 -17.41 -18.43 14.70
CA VAL A 184 -16.17 -17.64 14.88
C VAL A 184 -14.99 -18.59 14.80
N LEU A 185 -13.96 -18.23 14.03
CA LEU A 185 -12.83 -19.09 13.73
C LEU A 185 -11.50 -18.35 13.79
N LEU A 186 -10.47 -19.00 14.33
CA LEU A 186 -9.07 -18.67 14.11
C LEU A 186 -8.62 -19.28 12.77
N ASN A 187 -8.08 -18.45 11.89
CA ASN A 187 -7.55 -18.88 10.60
C ASN A 187 -6.03 -18.62 10.54
N THR A 188 -5.29 -19.69 10.28
CA THR A 188 -3.82 -19.73 10.26
C THR A 188 -3.23 -19.77 8.85
N ASP A 189 -4.03 -19.56 7.79
CA ASP A 189 -3.55 -19.54 6.41
C ASP A 189 -2.68 -18.31 6.10
N ASP A 190 -2.83 -17.23 6.87
CA ASP A 190 -2.12 -15.96 6.69
C ASP A 190 -1.51 -15.46 8.00
N LEU A 191 -0.32 -15.98 8.34
CA LEU A 191 0.39 -15.65 9.58
C LEU A 191 1.41 -14.53 9.38
N THR A 192 1.61 -13.71 10.42
CA THR A 192 2.75 -12.80 10.54
C THR A 192 3.47 -13.13 11.84
N LEU A 193 4.66 -13.71 11.76
CA LEU A 193 5.38 -14.24 12.93
C LEU A 193 6.84 -13.74 12.97
N PRO A 194 7.36 -13.43 14.16
CA PRO A 194 8.78 -13.23 14.36
C PRO A 194 9.48 -14.59 14.53
N SER A 195 10.79 -14.58 14.48
CA SER A 195 11.60 -15.70 14.96
C SER A 195 11.93 -15.53 16.45
N VAL A 196 12.14 -16.64 17.15
CA VAL A 196 12.79 -16.63 18.48
C VAL A 196 14.29 -16.57 18.25
N VAL A 197 14.96 -15.50 18.72
CA VAL A 197 16.37 -15.25 18.40
C VAL A 197 17.22 -15.37 19.66
N PRO A 198 18.19 -16.32 19.70
CA PRO A 198 19.06 -16.49 20.86
C PRO A 198 19.78 -15.20 21.26
N GLY A 199 19.92 -14.96 22.57
CA GLY A 199 20.62 -13.79 23.10
C GLY A 199 19.88 -12.44 22.94
N THR A 200 18.61 -12.47 22.53
CA THR A 200 17.74 -11.29 22.48
C THR A 200 16.55 -11.43 23.42
N ALA A 201 15.83 -10.34 23.68
CA ALA A 201 14.61 -10.37 24.47
C ALA A 201 13.51 -11.14 23.71
N ASN A 202 13.04 -12.25 24.29
CA ASN A 202 12.02 -13.13 23.71
C ASN A 202 10.78 -13.26 24.63
N GLU A 203 10.69 -12.48 25.70
CA GLU A 203 9.62 -12.55 26.69
C GLU A 203 8.30 -11.95 26.19
N SER A 204 8.35 -11.08 25.18
CA SER A 204 7.21 -10.30 24.68
C SER A 204 7.18 -10.24 23.16
N LEU A 205 7.17 -11.40 22.51
CA LEU A 205 7.04 -11.51 21.06
C LEU A 205 5.59 -11.33 20.63
N GLN A 206 5.37 -10.79 19.44
CA GLN A 206 4.03 -10.62 18.86
C GLN A 206 3.93 -11.34 17.52
N GLY A 207 2.86 -12.11 17.35
CA GLY A 207 2.43 -12.67 16.07
C GLY A 207 1.08 -12.11 15.66
N ALA A 208 0.63 -12.38 14.43
CA ALA A 208 -0.71 -12.05 13.98
C ALA A 208 -1.31 -13.16 13.11
N LEU A 209 -2.64 -13.31 13.21
CA LEU A 209 -3.45 -14.26 12.46
C LEU A 209 -4.85 -13.66 12.20
N VAL A 210 -5.69 -14.34 11.42
CA VAL A 210 -7.02 -13.85 11.06
C VAL A 210 -8.11 -14.44 11.95
N VAL A 211 -8.97 -13.59 12.50
CA VAL A 211 -10.24 -14.02 13.13
C VAL A 211 -11.38 -13.80 12.13
N LEU A 212 -12.12 -14.86 11.83
CA LEU A 212 -13.32 -14.83 10.97
C LEU A 212 -14.57 -14.69 11.85
N ASN A 213 -15.47 -13.76 11.50
CA ASN A 213 -16.78 -13.60 12.12
C ASN A 213 -17.88 -13.84 11.07
N THR A 214 -18.55 -14.99 11.15
CA THR A 214 -19.64 -15.34 10.23
C THR A 214 -21.03 -15.01 10.78
N THR A 215 -21.07 -14.35 11.95
CA THR A 215 -22.32 -13.89 12.57
C THR A 215 -22.75 -12.53 12.02
N THR A 216 -24.02 -12.19 12.24
CA THR A 216 -24.61 -10.88 11.90
C THR A 216 -24.36 -9.81 12.97
N LYS A 217 -23.53 -10.09 13.98
CA LYS A 217 -23.21 -9.16 15.07
C LYS A 217 -21.72 -8.88 15.12
N GLU A 218 -21.37 -7.66 15.51
CA GLU A 218 -19.99 -7.34 15.86
C GLU A 218 -19.57 -8.14 17.10
N LEU A 219 -18.33 -8.66 17.07
CA LEU A 219 -17.74 -9.33 18.22
C LEU A 219 -16.85 -8.35 18.99
N THR A 220 -17.05 -8.29 20.30
CA THR A 220 -16.28 -7.47 21.24
C THR A 220 -15.88 -8.30 22.47
N GLY A 221 -14.91 -7.81 23.25
CA GLY A 221 -14.41 -8.51 24.44
C GLY A 221 -13.75 -9.85 24.11
N LEU A 222 -13.04 -9.89 22.97
CA LEU A 222 -12.31 -11.05 22.51
C LEU A 222 -10.88 -11.03 23.05
N GLN A 223 -10.36 -12.20 23.40
CA GLN A 223 -8.98 -12.38 23.82
C GLN A 223 -8.36 -13.59 23.09
N ILE A 224 -7.06 -13.56 22.81
CA ILE A 224 -6.29 -14.76 22.47
C ILE A 224 -5.40 -15.11 23.65
N LYS A 225 -5.54 -16.33 24.16
CA LYS A 225 -4.56 -16.96 25.04
C LYS A 225 -3.59 -17.78 24.19
N SER A 226 -2.31 -17.42 24.22
CA SER A 226 -1.24 -18.20 23.59
C SER A 226 -0.47 -19.00 24.65
N THR A 227 -0.03 -20.20 24.27
CA THR A 227 0.80 -21.06 25.12
C THR A 227 1.98 -21.61 24.31
N LEU A 228 3.21 -21.34 24.77
CA LEU A 228 4.46 -21.84 24.18
C LEU A 228 5.39 -22.31 25.30
N ALA A 229 5.86 -23.57 25.25
CA ALA A 229 6.74 -24.16 26.26
C ALA A 229 6.27 -23.91 27.72
N GLY A 230 4.95 -24.03 27.94
CA GLY A 230 4.31 -23.78 29.25
C GLY A 230 4.26 -22.32 29.69
N GLN A 231 4.61 -21.37 28.84
CA GLN A 231 4.40 -19.93 29.08
C GLN A 231 3.10 -19.49 28.44
N GLU A 232 2.23 -18.85 29.22
CA GLU A 232 0.96 -18.33 28.75
C GLU A 232 0.98 -16.80 28.64
N VAL A 233 0.38 -16.28 27.59
CA VAL A 233 0.14 -14.84 27.40
C VAL A 233 -1.29 -14.65 26.93
N VAL A 234 -2.02 -13.70 27.53
CA VAL A 234 -3.38 -13.32 27.12
C VAL A 234 -3.33 -11.95 26.46
N THR A 235 -3.92 -11.81 25.28
CA THR A 235 -3.97 -10.56 24.52
C THR A 235 -5.41 -10.17 24.22
N GLU A 236 -5.80 -8.94 24.58
CA GLU A 236 -7.07 -8.34 24.17
C GLU A 236 -7.07 -8.06 22.66
N LEU A 237 -8.20 -8.34 22.01
CA LEU A 237 -8.36 -8.13 20.57
C LEU A 237 -9.31 -6.96 20.28
N PRO A 238 -9.12 -6.25 19.16
CA PRO A 238 -10.07 -5.27 18.69
C PRO A 238 -11.40 -5.94 18.26
N ALA A 239 -12.43 -5.13 18.10
CA ALA A 239 -13.71 -5.60 17.59
C ALA A 239 -13.59 -6.20 16.17
N ILE A 240 -14.36 -7.24 15.91
CA ILE A 240 -14.45 -7.91 14.60
C ILE A 240 -15.84 -7.64 14.03
N PRO A 241 -15.96 -6.88 12.93
CA PRO A 241 -17.25 -6.55 12.34
C PRO A 241 -18.06 -7.78 11.96
N ALA A 242 -19.39 -7.64 11.95
CA ALA A 242 -20.31 -8.66 11.48
C ALA A 242 -20.00 -9.07 10.03
N LEU A 243 -20.14 -10.37 9.71
CA LEU A 243 -19.92 -10.92 8.36
C LEU A 243 -18.61 -10.42 7.74
N SER A 244 -17.53 -10.52 8.50
CA SER A 244 -16.22 -9.98 8.13
C SER A 244 -15.10 -10.78 8.78
N PHE A 245 -13.88 -10.35 8.55
CA PHE A 245 -12.69 -10.89 9.18
C PHE A 245 -11.75 -9.76 9.56
N ARG A 246 -10.80 -10.05 10.45
CA ARG A 246 -9.76 -9.09 10.81
C ARG A 246 -8.47 -9.83 11.14
N LYS A 247 -7.35 -9.33 10.62
CA LYS A 247 -6.02 -9.75 11.09
C LYS A 247 -5.74 -9.09 12.43
N VAL A 248 -5.46 -9.88 13.46
CA VAL A 248 -5.29 -9.43 14.83
C VAL A 248 -3.93 -9.87 15.36
N ALA A 249 -3.28 -9.00 16.13
CA ALA A 249 -2.03 -9.30 16.81
C ALA A 249 -2.30 -10.03 18.13
N PHE A 250 -1.43 -10.96 18.49
CA PHE A 250 -1.41 -11.65 19.78
C PHE A 250 0.04 -11.73 20.29
N GLY A 251 0.22 -11.59 21.60
CA GLY A 251 1.50 -11.79 22.27
C GLY A 251 1.77 -13.27 22.58
N PHE A 252 3.04 -13.64 22.64
CA PHE A 252 3.51 -14.93 23.16
C PHE A 252 4.92 -14.81 23.74
N ASN A 253 5.28 -15.72 24.66
CA ASN A 253 6.58 -15.72 25.32
C ASN A 253 7.45 -16.85 24.77
N GLY A 254 8.50 -16.48 24.02
CA GLY A 254 9.47 -17.39 23.41
C GLY A 254 10.72 -17.66 24.25
N SER A 255 10.85 -17.12 25.47
CA SER A 255 12.06 -17.22 26.30
C SER A 255 12.51 -18.66 26.61
N LYS A 256 11.57 -19.61 26.64
CA LYS A 256 11.83 -21.05 26.89
C LYS A 256 11.99 -21.89 25.62
N ALA A 257 11.80 -21.30 24.44
CA ALA A 257 11.98 -21.97 23.15
C ALA A 257 13.44 -21.87 22.69
N THR A 258 14.38 -22.42 23.47
CA THR A 258 15.82 -22.20 23.30
C THR A 258 16.49 -23.13 22.29
N THR A 259 15.90 -24.30 22.02
CA THR A 259 16.46 -25.27 21.07
C THR A 259 16.16 -24.80 19.64
N PRO A 260 17.16 -24.68 18.74
CA PRO A 260 16.90 -24.31 17.35
C PRO A 260 15.90 -25.25 16.67
N GLY A 261 15.00 -24.69 15.87
CA GLY A 261 13.95 -25.41 15.16
C GLY A 261 12.54 -24.90 15.47
N LYS A 262 11.55 -25.66 15.02
CA LYS A 262 10.13 -25.31 15.13
C LYS A 262 9.58 -25.65 16.52
N HIS A 263 8.90 -24.69 17.13
CA HIS A 263 8.17 -24.86 18.39
C HIS A 263 6.71 -24.58 18.18
N ASP A 264 5.86 -25.36 18.85
CA ASP A 264 4.42 -25.23 18.74
C ASP A 264 3.88 -24.15 19.68
N VAL A 265 3.02 -23.28 19.13
CA VAL A 265 2.22 -22.32 19.89
C VAL A 265 0.76 -22.75 19.80
N GLN A 266 0.16 -23.00 20.96
CA GLN A 266 -1.27 -23.24 21.05
C GLN A 266 -2.00 -21.93 21.28
N LEU A 267 -3.09 -21.72 20.56
CA LEU A 267 -3.93 -20.54 20.64
C LEU A 267 -5.34 -20.92 21.03
N THR A 268 -5.91 -20.22 22.01
CA THR A 268 -7.33 -20.30 22.37
C THR A 268 -7.96 -18.93 22.24
N LEU A 269 -8.95 -18.81 21.36
CA LEU A 269 -9.80 -17.64 21.24
C LEU A 269 -10.86 -17.69 22.33
N LEU A 270 -10.92 -16.63 23.13
CA LEU A 270 -11.86 -16.46 24.22
C LEU A 270 -12.80 -15.30 23.90
N GLN A 271 -14.06 -15.42 24.31
CA GLN A 271 -15.00 -14.30 24.38
C GLN A 271 -15.55 -14.21 25.80
N GLN A 272 -15.35 -13.07 26.47
CA GLN A 272 -15.74 -12.89 27.88
C GLN A 272 -15.19 -14.02 28.78
N GLY A 273 -13.95 -14.44 28.54
CA GLY A 273 -13.27 -15.52 29.28
C GLY A 273 -13.66 -16.96 28.89
N LYS A 274 -14.62 -17.17 27.99
CA LYS A 274 -15.04 -18.52 27.54
C LYS A 274 -14.36 -18.90 26.22
N PRO A 275 -13.79 -20.11 26.09
CA PRO A 275 -13.21 -20.57 24.83
C PRO A 275 -14.28 -20.77 23.77
N ILE A 276 -14.06 -20.16 22.60
CA ILE A 276 -14.95 -20.25 21.44
C ILE A 276 -14.27 -20.91 20.24
N ASP A 277 -12.93 -20.81 20.13
CA ASP A 277 -12.18 -21.53 19.12
C ASP A 277 -10.71 -21.77 19.52
N GLN A 278 -10.02 -22.68 18.83
CA GLN A 278 -8.62 -23.01 19.07
C GLN A 278 -7.88 -23.27 17.77
N ALA A 279 -6.61 -22.89 17.74
CA ALA A 279 -5.71 -23.16 16.63
C ALA A 279 -4.30 -23.45 17.12
N LYS A 280 -3.50 -24.08 16.26
CA LYS A 280 -2.09 -24.36 16.51
C LYS A 280 -1.26 -23.75 15.38
N LEU A 281 -0.16 -23.11 15.74
CA LEU A 281 0.84 -22.64 14.78
C LEU A 281 2.25 -22.97 15.27
N SER A 282 3.25 -22.71 14.44
CA SER A 282 4.64 -22.92 14.82
C SER A 282 5.48 -21.66 14.63
N VAL A 283 6.33 -21.38 15.61
CA VAL A 283 7.37 -20.34 15.56
C VAL A 283 8.74 -20.98 15.51
N GLU A 284 9.68 -20.36 14.81
CA GLU A 284 11.02 -20.91 14.62
C GLU A 284 12.02 -20.24 15.57
N ALA A 285 12.71 -21.05 16.36
CA ALA A 285 13.89 -20.65 17.13
C ALA A 285 15.13 -20.79 16.25
N MET A 286 15.86 -19.69 16.09
CA MET A 286 16.97 -19.63 15.15
C MET A 286 18.26 -20.15 15.78
N ALA A 287 19.15 -20.71 14.96
CA ALA A 287 20.53 -20.90 15.35
C ALA A 287 21.24 -19.54 15.49
N SER A 288 22.29 -19.49 16.32
CA SER A 288 23.11 -18.28 16.47
C SER A 288 23.70 -17.84 15.13
N GLY A 289 23.59 -16.56 14.80
CA GLY A 289 24.09 -15.99 13.54
C GLY A 289 23.24 -16.27 12.30
N ALA A 290 22.15 -17.05 12.39
CA ALA A 290 21.23 -17.25 11.27
C ALA A 290 20.41 -15.99 10.97
N SER A 291 19.98 -15.82 9.71
CA SER A 291 19.01 -14.78 9.36
C SER A 291 17.68 -15.02 10.07
N TYR A 292 17.00 -13.97 10.52
CA TYR A 292 15.81 -14.08 11.35
C TYR A 292 14.75 -13.03 10.99
N SER A 293 13.49 -13.27 11.38
CA SER A 293 12.40 -12.31 11.24
C SER A 293 12.07 -11.61 12.56
N GLN A 294 11.60 -10.37 12.48
CA GLN A 294 11.13 -9.56 13.60
C GLN A 294 9.84 -8.86 13.23
N THR A 295 8.93 -8.73 14.19
CA THR A 295 7.67 -8.02 14.01
C THR A 295 7.72 -6.61 14.59
N PHE A 296 6.89 -5.73 14.05
CA PHE A 296 6.70 -4.35 14.54
C PHE A 296 5.27 -3.90 14.25
N VAL A 297 4.77 -2.95 15.04
CA VAL A 297 3.45 -2.34 14.80
C VAL A 297 3.64 -1.14 13.87
N SER A 298 3.02 -1.17 12.69
CA SER A 298 3.12 -0.08 11.72
C SER A 298 2.32 1.14 12.16
N SER A 299 2.91 2.32 12.02
CA SER A 299 2.26 3.61 12.26
C SER A 299 1.21 3.98 11.21
N ILE A 300 1.22 3.31 10.06
CA ILE A 300 0.31 3.59 8.93
C ILE A 300 -1.12 3.16 9.25
N ASP A 301 -1.30 1.95 9.81
CA ASP A 301 -2.62 1.38 10.09
C ASP A 301 -2.73 0.71 11.48
N GLY A 302 -1.64 0.61 12.24
CA GLY A 302 -1.61 -0.06 13.55
C GLY A 302 -1.58 -1.58 13.45
N SER A 303 -1.43 -2.16 12.26
CA SER A 303 -1.30 -3.60 12.09
C SER A 303 0.13 -4.08 12.39
N LEU A 304 0.26 -5.36 12.75
CA LEU A 304 1.55 -5.98 12.96
C LEU A 304 2.16 -6.38 11.60
N GLN A 305 3.32 -5.84 11.29
CA GLN A 305 4.12 -6.14 10.11
C GLN A 305 5.45 -6.79 10.53
N TYR A 306 6.26 -7.22 9.57
CA TYR A 306 7.54 -7.86 9.86
C TYR A 306 8.64 -7.45 8.89
N TYR A 307 9.90 -7.55 9.33
CA TYR A 307 11.08 -7.45 8.49
C TYR A 307 12.03 -8.60 8.82
N ALA A 308 13.03 -8.83 7.97
CA ALA A 308 14.03 -9.85 8.20
C ALA A 308 15.44 -9.26 8.26
N VAL A 309 16.36 -9.96 8.93
CA VAL A 309 17.72 -9.52 9.18
C VAL A 309 18.68 -10.62 8.78
N THR A 310 19.74 -10.26 8.06
CA THR A 310 20.96 -11.07 7.97
C THR A 310 22.02 -10.38 8.85
N PRO A 311 22.36 -10.97 10.00
CA PRO A 311 23.20 -10.32 11.00
C PRO A 311 24.64 -10.12 10.50
N GLN A 312 25.32 -9.10 11.04
CA GLN A 312 26.76 -8.95 10.87
C GLN A 312 27.51 -10.17 11.42
N MET A 313 28.52 -10.63 10.70
CA MET A 313 29.37 -11.74 11.11
C MET A 313 30.12 -11.40 12.40
N GLY A 314 29.96 -12.24 13.43
CA GLY A 314 30.51 -11.98 14.76
C GLY A 314 29.74 -10.94 15.59
N GLY A 315 28.56 -10.52 15.13
CA GLY A 315 27.66 -9.60 15.83
C GLY A 315 27.86 -8.12 15.49
N PRO A 316 26.92 -7.25 15.90
CA PRO A 316 26.97 -5.80 15.70
C PRO A 316 28.24 -5.16 16.29
N ARG A 317 28.88 -4.25 15.55
CA ARG A 317 30.06 -3.47 15.99
C ARG A 317 29.81 -1.96 15.87
N SER A 318 30.61 -1.16 16.59
CA SER A 318 30.60 0.31 16.43
C SER A 318 30.99 0.70 14.99
N GLN A 319 30.36 1.74 14.44
CA GLN A 319 30.60 2.21 13.07
C GLN A 319 30.34 1.16 11.98
N GLN A 320 29.46 0.19 12.25
CA GLN A 320 29.04 -0.78 11.23
C GLN A 320 28.22 -0.10 10.14
N SER A 321 28.21 -0.70 8.95
CA SER A 321 27.31 -0.33 7.87
C SER A 321 25.93 -0.94 8.04
N LEU A 322 24.95 -0.31 7.39
CA LEU A 322 23.60 -0.85 7.27
C LEU A 322 23.24 -1.00 5.79
N PHE A 323 22.74 -2.17 5.40
CA PHE A 323 22.15 -2.39 4.08
C PHE A 323 20.64 -2.54 4.22
N LEU A 324 19.88 -1.59 3.69
CA LEU A 324 18.45 -1.79 3.49
C LEU A 324 18.24 -2.55 2.19
N SER A 325 17.57 -3.69 2.25
CA SER A 325 17.17 -4.47 1.10
C SER A 325 15.65 -4.42 0.90
N VAL A 326 15.22 -4.11 -0.31
CA VAL A 326 13.82 -4.14 -0.72
C VAL A 326 13.57 -5.31 -1.68
N HIS A 327 12.53 -6.10 -1.43
CA HIS A 327 12.31 -7.39 -2.11
C HIS A 327 11.62 -7.28 -3.48
N GLY A 328 11.81 -8.32 -4.29
CA GLY A 328 11.11 -8.53 -5.57
C GLY A 328 9.66 -8.99 -5.41
N ALA A 329 8.88 -8.96 -6.50
CA ALA A 329 7.49 -9.40 -6.46
C ALA A 329 7.41 -10.92 -6.24
N GLY A 330 6.60 -11.36 -5.28
CA GLY A 330 6.47 -12.77 -4.87
C GLY A 330 7.57 -13.25 -3.92
N VAL A 331 8.41 -12.36 -3.40
CA VAL A 331 9.49 -12.70 -2.46
C VAL A 331 9.13 -12.26 -1.04
N GLU A 332 9.20 -13.16 -0.07
CA GLU A 332 9.10 -12.82 1.36
C GLU A 332 10.38 -12.14 1.85
N ALA A 333 10.27 -11.21 2.80
CA ALA A 333 11.44 -10.53 3.38
C ALA A 333 12.46 -11.52 3.98
N SER A 334 11.98 -12.62 4.58
CA SER A 334 12.85 -13.68 5.11
C SER A 334 13.63 -14.41 4.01
N GLY A 335 13.00 -14.64 2.85
CA GLY A 335 13.66 -15.20 1.67
C GLY A 335 14.69 -14.24 1.10
N GLN A 336 14.34 -12.95 1.01
CA GLN A 336 15.24 -11.89 0.59
C GLN A 336 16.49 -11.83 1.49
N ALA A 337 16.33 -11.79 2.81
CA ALA A 337 17.45 -11.75 3.75
C ALA A 337 18.38 -12.96 3.59
N ARG A 338 17.81 -14.18 3.51
CA ARG A 338 18.59 -15.43 3.35
C ARG A 338 19.36 -15.53 2.03
N ALA A 339 19.01 -14.74 1.01
CA ALA A 339 19.77 -14.69 -0.24
C ALA A 339 21.09 -13.92 -0.11
N TYR A 340 21.28 -13.13 0.95
CA TYR A 340 22.54 -12.42 1.21
C TYR A 340 23.42 -13.19 2.20
N LYS A 341 24.71 -13.29 1.91
CA LYS A 341 25.67 -13.81 2.88
C LYS A 341 25.93 -12.78 4.00
N PRO A 342 26.13 -13.20 5.26
CA PRO A 342 26.58 -12.31 6.33
C PRO A 342 27.87 -11.57 5.95
N LYS A 343 27.94 -10.28 6.28
CA LYS A 343 29.11 -9.43 6.06
C LYS A 343 29.77 -9.14 7.41
N ASP A 344 31.10 -9.01 7.43
CA ASP A 344 31.87 -8.69 8.65
C ASP A 344 31.86 -7.20 9.00
N TRP A 345 31.35 -6.35 8.11
CA TRP A 345 31.37 -4.88 8.22
C TRP A 345 29.99 -4.22 8.28
N GLY A 346 28.91 -4.99 8.28
CA GLY A 346 27.57 -4.42 8.39
C GLY A 346 26.45 -5.45 8.48
N THR A 347 25.28 -4.95 8.87
CA THR A 347 24.04 -5.73 9.00
C THR A 347 23.12 -5.45 7.82
N LEU A 348 22.50 -6.49 7.27
CA LEU A 348 21.47 -6.34 6.23
C LEU A 348 20.08 -6.50 6.83
N VAL A 349 19.17 -5.60 6.46
CA VAL A 349 17.78 -5.60 6.87
C VAL A 349 16.89 -5.60 5.62
N ALA A 350 16.08 -6.64 5.46
CA ALA A 350 15.12 -6.77 4.38
C ALA A 350 13.74 -6.31 4.85
N ALA A 351 13.23 -5.22 4.28
CA ALA A 351 11.88 -4.73 4.55
C ALA A 351 10.83 -5.59 3.83
N THR A 352 9.58 -5.53 4.29
CA THR A 352 8.40 -6.00 3.56
C THR A 352 7.61 -4.78 3.09
N ASN A 353 7.06 -4.78 1.88
CA ASN A 353 6.09 -3.78 1.45
C ASN A 353 4.66 -4.27 1.72
N ARG A 354 4.48 -4.77 2.95
CA ARG A 354 3.37 -5.55 3.50
C ARG A 354 3.34 -7.03 3.12
N ARG A 355 3.49 -7.39 1.84
CA ARG A 355 3.36 -8.78 1.36
C ARG A 355 4.27 -9.03 0.16
N PRO A 356 4.61 -10.30 -0.16
CA PRO A 356 5.35 -10.64 -1.37
C PRO A 356 4.79 -10.01 -2.65
N ARG A 357 3.45 -9.99 -2.78
CA ARG A 357 2.72 -9.27 -3.83
C ARG A 357 1.71 -8.27 -3.23
N GLY A 358 2.19 -7.44 -2.31
CA GLY A 358 1.39 -6.41 -1.64
C GLY A 358 1.32 -5.12 -2.43
N PHE A 359 1.95 -4.08 -1.89
CA PHE A 359 2.18 -2.83 -2.62
C PHE A 359 3.45 -2.94 -3.49
N ASN A 360 3.73 -1.92 -4.29
CA ASN A 360 5.09 -1.70 -4.80
C ASN A 360 5.89 -0.91 -3.75
N TRP A 361 7.11 -0.47 -4.06
CA TRP A 361 7.93 0.33 -3.15
C TRP A 361 7.64 1.84 -3.22
N GLU A 362 6.51 2.22 -3.80
CA GLU A 362 5.94 3.57 -3.78
C GLU A 362 4.76 3.64 -2.78
N ASP A 363 4.10 4.79 -2.67
CA ASP A 363 2.95 5.02 -1.77
C ASP A 363 3.16 4.46 -0.35
N TRP A 364 2.48 3.37 0.03
CA TRP A 364 2.60 2.73 1.34
C TRP A 364 3.83 1.84 1.48
N GLY A 365 4.26 1.11 0.44
CA GLY A 365 5.48 0.30 0.53
C GLY A 365 6.74 1.14 0.69
N ARG A 366 6.73 2.38 0.17
CA ARG A 366 7.74 3.41 0.51
C ARG A 366 7.78 3.69 2.00
N LEU A 367 6.62 3.88 2.62
CA LEU A 367 6.54 4.18 4.05
C LEU A 367 7.01 2.98 4.88
N ASP A 368 6.66 1.74 4.50
CA ASP A 368 7.16 0.54 5.18
C ASP A 368 8.69 0.43 5.11
N ALA A 369 9.30 0.73 3.96
CA ALA A 369 10.76 0.77 3.83
C ALA A 369 11.39 1.80 4.78
N LEU A 370 10.76 2.96 4.96
CA LEU A 370 11.23 3.99 5.87
C LEU A 370 11.01 3.63 7.35
N GLU A 371 9.89 2.98 7.71
CA GLU A 371 9.67 2.45 9.06
C GLU A 371 10.77 1.45 9.42
N VAL A 372 11.04 0.50 8.52
CA VAL A 372 12.09 -0.51 8.72
C VAL A 372 13.48 0.12 8.75
N LEU A 373 13.76 1.11 7.90
CA LEU A 373 15.03 1.86 7.95
C LEU A 373 15.21 2.56 9.29
N SER A 374 14.16 3.20 9.81
CA SER A 374 14.19 3.87 11.12
C SER A 374 14.42 2.86 12.25
N ILE A 375 13.69 1.74 12.25
CA ILE A 375 13.86 0.64 13.21
C ILE A 375 15.30 0.12 13.15
N ALA A 376 15.83 -0.12 11.96
CA ALA A 376 17.18 -0.64 11.77
C ALA A 376 18.26 0.35 12.25
N LYS A 377 18.13 1.64 11.93
CA LYS A 377 19.04 2.69 12.42
C LYS A 377 19.03 2.77 13.94
N ASN A 378 17.85 2.73 14.56
CA ASN A 378 17.73 2.77 16.02
C ASN A 378 18.28 1.50 16.70
N ARG A 379 18.05 0.33 16.10
CA ARG A 379 18.48 -0.95 16.67
C ARG A 379 19.98 -1.21 16.51
N PHE A 380 20.53 -0.92 15.34
CA PHE A 380 21.90 -1.28 14.99
C PHE A 380 22.89 -0.12 15.09
N GLN A 381 22.40 1.12 15.22
CA GLN A 381 23.22 2.33 15.36
C GLN A 381 24.38 2.37 14.34
N PRO A 382 24.09 2.22 13.03
CA PRO A 382 25.13 2.20 12.01
C PRO A 382 25.81 3.57 11.92
N ASP A 383 27.00 3.61 11.32
CA ASP A 383 27.57 4.89 10.90
C ASP A 383 26.59 5.55 9.92
N PRO A 384 26.08 6.76 10.21
CA PRO A 384 25.16 7.44 9.32
C PRO A 384 25.74 7.62 7.91
N GLN A 385 27.06 7.70 7.74
CA GLN A 385 27.72 7.84 6.45
C GLN A 385 27.80 6.53 5.65
N HIS A 386 27.48 5.37 6.24
CA HIS A 386 27.60 4.05 5.61
C HIS A 386 26.27 3.28 5.61
N VAL A 387 25.22 3.93 5.10
CA VAL A 387 23.90 3.33 4.88
C VAL A 387 23.65 3.15 3.39
N TYR A 388 23.32 1.94 2.96
CA TYR A 388 23.18 1.58 1.54
C TYR A 388 21.80 1.01 1.24
N LEU A 389 21.39 1.09 -0.01
CA LEU A 389 20.10 0.57 -0.50
C LEU A 389 20.32 -0.40 -1.67
N THR A 390 19.67 -1.56 -1.62
CA THR A 390 19.72 -2.55 -2.71
C THR A 390 18.41 -3.31 -2.85
N GLY A 391 18.21 -3.98 -3.98
CA GLY A 391 17.01 -4.78 -4.23
C GLY A 391 16.96 -5.35 -5.63
N HIS A 392 16.14 -6.39 -5.82
CA HIS A 392 16.04 -7.13 -7.08
C HIS A 392 14.62 -7.05 -7.69
N SER A 393 14.50 -6.93 -9.02
CA SER A 393 13.20 -6.92 -9.73
C SER A 393 12.31 -5.74 -9.27
N MET A 394 11.13 -6.00 -8.68
CA MET A 394 10.34 -4.96 -8.00
C MET A 394 11.17 -4.23 -6.92
N GLY A 395 12.07 -4.94 -6.24
CA GLY A 395 13.03 -4.34 -5.30
C GLY A 395 14.07 -3.47 -6.01
N GLY A 396 14.51 -3.83 -7.21
CA GLY A 396 15.40 -2.98 -8.02
C GLY A 396 14.71 -1.68 -8.43
N HIS A 397 13.41 -1.74 -8.76
CA HIS A 397 12.57 -0.54 -8.91
C HIS A 397 12.48 0.27 -7.61
N GLY A 398 12.26 -0.38 -6.47
CA GLY A 398 12.27 0.28 -5.17
C GLY A 398 13.60 0.98 -4.87
N THR A 399 14.72 0.39 -5.26
CA THR A 399 16.05 0.99 -5.13
C THR A 399 16.19 2.26 -5.96
N TRP A 400 15.73 2.24 -7.22
CA TRP A 400 15.67 3.45 -8.03
C TRP A 400 14.78 4.53 -7.38
N PHE A 401 13.53 4.17 -7.08
CA PHE A 401 12.56 5.13 -6.54
C PHE A 401 12.98 5.76 -5.21
N LEU A 402 13.36 4.96 -4.21
CA LEU A 402 13.78 5.44 -2.89
C LEU A 402 15.13 6.17 -2.96
N GLY A 403 16.03 5.75 -3.84
CA GLY A 403 17.31 6.42 -4.09
C GLY A 403 17.13 7.84 -4.62
N ALA A 404 16.24 8.02 -5.60
CA ALA A 404 15.91 9.34 -6.14
C ALA A 404 15.05 10.18 -5.19
N THR A 405 14.14 9.55 -4.44
CA THR A 405 13.20 10.25 -3.55
C THR A 405 13.89 10.75 -2.27
N TYR A 406 14.80 9.95 -1.71
CA TYR A 406 15.51 10.26 -0.46
C TYR A 406 17.04 10.21 -0.63
N PRO A 407 17.60 11.05 -1.51
CA PRO A 407 19.02 10.99 -1.87
C PRO A 407 19.97 11.36 -0.71
N ASP A 408 19.43 11.86 0.40
CA ASP A 408 20.22 12.15 1.60
C ASP A 408 20.37 10.95 2.55
N GLN A 409 19.64 9.85 2.34
CA GLN A 409 19.67 8.68 3.22
C GLN A 409 20.78 7.68 2.90
N TRP A 410 21.37 7.75 1.71
CA TRP A 410 22.20 6.70 1.15
C TRP A 410 23.63 7.18 0.88
N ALA A 411 24.60 6.30 1.10
CA ALA A 411 25.98 6.45 0.64
C ALA A 411 26.14 5.91 -0.79
N GLY A 412 25.39 4.85 -1.10
CA GLY A 412 25.27 4.28 -2.43
C GLY A 412 24.04 3.42 -2.58
N ILE A 413 23.61 3.22 -3.82
CA ILE A 413 22.48 2.36 -4.18
C ILE A 413 22.89 1.29 -5.20
N ALA A 414 22.23 0.14 -5.16
CA ALA A 414 22.42 -0.92 -6.14
C ALA A 414 21.09 -1.51 -6.63
N PRO A 415 20.51 -0.96 -7.70
CA PRO A 415 19.33 -1.54 -8.33
C PRO A 415 19.72 -2.76 -9.16
N CYS A 416 19.18 -3.94 -8.80
CA CYS A 416 19.41 -5.20 -9.50
C CYS A 416 18.18 -5.60 -10.32
N ALA A 417 18.35 -5.83 -11.62
CA ALA A 417 17.29 -6.26 -12.54
C ALA A 417 15.96 -5.50 -12.42
N GLY A 418 16.02 -4.19 -12.16
CA GLY A 418 14.87 -3.35 -11.83
C GLY A 418 14.50 -2.35 -12.93
N TYR A 419 13.21 -2.09 -13.09
CA TYR A 419 12.70 -1.01 -13.94
C TYR A 419 12.71 0.33 -13.19
N PRO A 420 13.08 1.45 -13.81
CA PRO A 420 13.20 2.73 -13.10
C PRO A 420 11.85 3.35 -12.75
N THR A 421 10.84 3.22 -13.62
CA THR A 421 9.55 3.92 -13.50
C THR A 421 8.35 3.02 -13.79
N LEU A 422 7.24 3.27 -13.10
CA LEU A 422 5.96 2.60 -13.34
C LEU A 422 5.22 3.10 -14.58
N LYS A 423 5.68 4.21 -15.18
CA LYS A 423 5.15 4.73 -16.46
C LYS A 423 5.58 3.88 -17.66
N GLU A 424 6.71 3.20 -17.56
CA GLU A 424 7.24 2.35 -18.64
C GLU A 424 7.02 0.86 -18.35
N TYR A 425 6.86 0.47 -17.07
CA TYR A 425 6.71 -0.93 -16.68
C TYR A 425 5.27 -1.31 -16.28
N GLY A 426 4.69 -2.23 -17.07
CA GLY A 426 3.36 -2.78 -16.85
C GLY A 426 3.39 -3.97 -15.93
N SER A 427 2.65 -3.91 -14.82
CA SER A 427 2.46 -5.06 -13.92
C SER A 427 1.03 -5.60 -13.99
N ALA A 428 0.64 -6.44 -13.02
CA ALA A 428 -0.76 -6.81 -12.79
C ALA A 428 -1.72 -5.61 -12.68
N ASP A 429 -1.25 -4.46 -12.17
CA ASP A 429 -2.04 -3.24 -12.05
C ASP A 429 -2.08 -2.41 -13.36
N GLY A 430 -1.48 -2.90 -14.45
CA GLY A 430 -1.42 -2.19 -15.73
C GLY A 430 -0.27 -1.18 -15.83
N LEU A 431 -0.29 -0.39 -16.92
CA LEU A 431 0.66 0.69 -17.23
C LEU A 431 0.03 2.05 -16.93
N ILE A 432 0.86 3.00 -16.47
CA ILE A 432 0.46 4.41 -16.37
C ILE A 432 0.72 5.07 -17.73
N PRO A 433 -0.23 5.80 -18.32
CA PRO A 433 0.03 6.58 -19.51
C PRO A 433 1.18 7.57 -19.30
N ALA A 434 2.11 7.65 -20.25
CA ALA A 434 3.21 8.60 -20.18
C ALA A 434 2.74 10.06 -20.28
N THR A 435 1.73 10.31 -21.13
CA THR A 435 1.10 11.62 -21.37
C THR A 435 -0.36 11.44 -21.80
N SER A 436 -1.14 12.53 -21.76
CA SER A 436 -2.46 12.61 -22.39
C SER A 436 -2.66 13.99 -23.04
N GLN A 437 -3.51 14.05 -24.06
CA GLN A 437 -3.97 15.31 -24.67
C GLN A 437 -5.26 15.83 -24.03
N ASP A 438 -5.94 15.03 -23.21
CA ASP A 438 -7.12 15.42 -22.44
C ASP A 438 -6.66 16.16 -21.16
N PRO A 439 -7.02 17.44 -20.95
CA PRO A 439 -6.66 18.19 -19.76
C PRO A 439 -7.08 17.52 -18.44
N MET A 440 -8.22 16.81 -18.43
CA MET A 440 -8.69 16.07 -17.26
C MET A 440 -7.72 14.92 -16.95
N GLU A 441 -7.36 14.12 -17.94
CA GLU A 441 -6.38 13.04 -17.75
C GLU A 441 -5.01 13.58 -17.36
N GLN A 442 -4.59 14.76 -17.85
CA GLN A 442 -3.33 15.40 -17.45
C GLN A 442 -3.31 15.73 -15.94
N VAL A 443 -4.40 16.25 -15.38
CA VAL A 443 -4.49 16.52 -13.92
C VAL A 443 -4.43 15.22 -13.11
N LEU A 444 -5.08 14.16 -13.58
CA LEU A 444 -5.01 12.86 -12.92
C LEU A 444 -3.57 12.31 -12.96
N LEU A 445 -2.90 12.32 -14.13
CA LEU A 445 -1.51 11.90 -14.28
C LEU A 445 -0.54 12.74 -13.43
N GLN A 446 -0.77 14.05 -13.31
CA GLN A 446 0.03 14.94 -12.46
C GLN A 446 0.06 14.47 -11.00
N SER A 447 -1.02 13.85 -10.51
CA SER A 447 -1.11 13.32 -9.14
C SER A 447 -0.18 12.12 -8.88
N GLY A 448 0.31 11.47 -9.94
CA GLY A 448 1.27 10.38 -9.89
C GLY A 448 2.70 10.79 -10.29
N ASN A 449 3.02 12.08 -10.38
CA ASN A 449 4.33 12.53 -10.87
C ASN A 449 5.52 12.03 -10.02
N GLN A 450 5.34 11.72 -8.73
CA GLN A 450 6.42 11.13 -7.92
C GLN A 450 6.95 9.80 -8.50
N SER A 451 6.11 9.06 -9.23
CA SER A 451 6.42 7.74 -9.77
C SER A 451 7.26 7.80 -11.06
N ASP A 452 7.48 9.00 -11.60
CA ASP A 452 8.30 9.25 -12.78
C ASP A 452 9.77 9.45 -12.41
N VAL A 453 10.43 8.38 -11.98
CA VAL A 453 11.82 8.42 -11.51
C VAL A 453 12.78 8.99 -12.57
N LEU A 454 12.46 8.85 -13.86
CA LEU A 454 13.26 9.41 -14.95
C LEU A 454 13.34 10.94 -14.90
N LYS A 455 12.35 11.62 -14.29
CA LYS A 455 12.40 13.07 -14.05
C LYS A 455 13.25 13.44 -12.84
N LEU A 456 13.49 12.51 -11.92
CA LEU A 456 14.20 12.74 -10.67
C LEU A 456 15.68 12.32 -10.70
N VAL A 457 16.21 11.86 -11.84
CA VAL A 457 17.55 11.27 -11.94
C VAL A 457 18.70 12.17 -11.48
N SER A 458 18.54 13.49 -11.54
CA SER A 458 19.55 14.42 -11.01
C SER A 458 19.81 14.25 -9.52
N ASN A 459 18.85 13.69 -8.78
CA ASN A 459 18.99 13.42 -7.35
C ASN A 459 20.01 12.30 -7.06
N TYR A 460 20.45 11.52 -8.05
CA TYR A 460 21.48 10.51 -7.85
C TYR A 460 22.90 11.09 -7.75
N LYS A 461 23.15 12.31 -8.24
CA LYS A 461 24.48 12.96 -8.25
C LYS A 461 25.35 12.77 -6.98
N PRO A 462 24.81 12.83 -5.74
CA PRO A 462 25.63 12.67 -4.52
C PRO A 462 25.85 11.20 -4.10
N LEU A 463 25.34 10.21 -4.85
CA LEU A 463 25.33 8.80 -4.48
C LEU A 463 26.27 8.00 -5.40
N GLY A 464 26.92 6.97 -4.85
CA GLY A 464 27.44 5.90 -5.71
C GLY A 464 26.29 5.06 -6.27
N VAL A 465 26.29 4.76 -7.57
CA VAL A 465 25.24 3.95 -8.22
C VAL A 465 25.83 2.70 -8.87
N TYR A 466 25.45 1.52 -8.40
CA TYR A 466 25.87 0.23 -9.00
C TYR A 466 24.70 -0.47 -9.69
N VAL A 467 24.70 -0.49 -11.02
CA VAL A 467 23.66 -1.17 -11.81
C VAL A 467 24.07 -2.60 -12.11
N LEU A 468 23.25 -3.57 -11.71
CA LEU A 468 23.49 -5.01 -11.92
C LEU A 468 22.30 -5.64 -12.66
N HIS A 469 22.54 -6.36 -13.76
CA HIS A 469 21.48 -7.04 -14.51
C HIS A 469 22.01 -8.27 -15.24
N GLY A 470 21.23 -9.34 -15.37
CA GLY A 470 21.54 -10.43 -16.32
C GLY A 470 21.20 -10.05 -17.76
N ASP A 471 22.06 -10.36 -18.73
CA ASP A 471 21.84 -10.02 -20.14
C ASP A 471 20.75 -10.86 -20.85
N ALA A 472 20.40 -12.01 -20.27
CA ALA A 472 19.40 -12.96 -20.77
C ALA A 472 18.06 -12.86 -20.01
N ASP A 473 17.84 -11.81 -19.22
CA ASP A 473 16.61 -11.60 -18.44
C ASP A 473 15.39 -11.37 -19.34
N ARG A 474 14.44 -12.31 -19.28
CA ARG A 474 13.16 -12.27 -20.03
C ARG A 474 11.98 -11.72 -19.23
N THR A 475 12.15 -11.48 -17.93
CA THR A 475 11.09 -11.00 -17.03
C THR A 475 11.16 -9.48 -16.88
N VAL A 476 12.35 -8.94 -16.62
CA VAL A 476 12.62 -7.51 -16.66
C VAL A 476 13.77 -7.33 -17.65
N PRO A 477 13.49 -6.98 -18.92
CA PRO A 477 14.54 -6.92 -19.94
C PRO A 477 15.70 -6.01 -19.53
N VAL A 478 16.93 -6.44 -19.84
CA VAL A 478 18.18 -5.68 -19.60
C VAL A 478 18.18 -4.28 -20.23
N THR A 479 17.27 -4.01 -21.16
CA THR A 479 17.07 -2.70 -21.79
C THR A 479 16.78 -1.60 -20.77
N TYR A 480 16.14 -1.89 -19.63
CA TYR A 480 15.96 -0.92 -18.54
C TYR A 480 17.28 -0.51 -17.89
N ALA A 481 18.18 -1.48 -17.63
CA ALA A 481 19.51 -1.18 -17.10
C ALA A 481 20.37 -0.43 -18.13
N ARG A 482 20.27 -0.77 -19.43
CA ARG A 482 20.96 -0.04 -20.51
C ARG A 482 20.44 1.39 -20.68
N GLN A 483 19.12 1.62 -20.52
CA GLN A 483 18.51 2.94 -20.51
C GLN A 483 19.07 3.79 -19.37
N MET A 484 19.09 3.25 -18.14
CA MET A 484 19.64 3.96 -16.98
C MET A 484 21.14 4.20 -17.11
N LYS A 485 21.91 3.24 -17.64
CA LYS A 485 23.33 3.44 -17.98
C LYS A 485 23.52 4.64 -18.92
N LYS A 486 22.71 4.74 -19.98
CA LYS A 486 22.78 5.86 -20.92
C LYS A 486 22.48 7.18 -20.22
N ILE A 487 21.38 7.25 -19.47
CA ILE A 487 20.96 8.46 -18.75
C ILE A 487 22.01 8.91 -17.73
N LEU A 488 22.54 7.97 -16.93
CA LEU A 488 23.59 8.26 -15.95
C LEU A 488 24.90 8.67 -16.64
N GLY A 489 25.25 8.03 -17.75
CA GLY A 489 26.43 8.37 -18.55
C GLY A 489 26.47 9.82 -19.04
N ASP A 490 25.32 10.48 -19.18
CA ASP A 490 25.23 11.87 -19.63
C ASP A 490 25.60 12.90 -18.54
N PHE A 491 25.51 12.57 -17.24
CA PHE A 491 25.72 13.55 -16.16
C PHE A 491 26.32 13.04 -14.85
N HIS A 492 26.28 11.73 -14.59
CA HIS A 492 26.61 11.16 -13.30
C HIS A 492 28.09 10.78 -13.22
N PRO A 493 28.88 11.36 -12.30
CA PRO A 493 30.33 11.17 -12.26
C PRO A 493 30.75 9.83 -11.66
N ASP A 494 29.88 9.18 -10.89
CA ASP A 494 30.24 8.05 -10.04
C ASP A 494 29.20 6.91 -10.14
N PHE A 495 29.24 6.15 -11.23
CA PHE A 495 28.41 4.95 -11.35
C PHE A 495 29.17 3.78 -11.98
N SER A 496 28.76 2.57 -11.62
CA SER A 496 29.23 1.32 -12.19
C SER A 496 28.08 0.56 -12.82
N TYR A 497 28.38 -0.21 -13.87
CA TYR A 497 27.41 -0.96 -14.64
C TYR A 497 27.96 -2.36 -14.95
N TYR A 498 27.20 -3.39 -14.62
CA TYR A 498 27.57 -4.77 -14.93
C TYR A 498 26.38 -5.56 -15.48
N GLU A 499 26.57 -6.10 -16.69
CA GLU A 499 25.71 -7.13 -17.26
C GLU A 499 26.33 -8.50 -16.97
N TYR A 500 25.62 -9.37 -16.25
CA TYR A 500 26.04 -10.74 -15.99
C TYR A 500 25.81 -11.59 -17.25
N PRO A 501 26.87 -12.13 -17.90
CA PRO A 501 26.73 -12.89 -19.14
C PRO A 501 25.93 -14.17 -18.94
N GLY A 502 24.91 -14.38 -19.77
CA GLY A 502 23.96 -15.49 -19.65
C GLY A 502 23.04 -15.41 -18.43
N GLY A 503 23.08 -14.32 -17.66
CA GLY A 503 22.27 -14.17 -16.45
C GLY A 503 20.79 -14.01 -16.82
N GLU A 504 19.94 -14.90 -16.31
CA GLU A 504 18.48 -14.79 -16.47
C GLU A 504 17.88 -13.76 -15.48
N HIS A 505 16.57 -13.80 -15.21
CA HIS A 505 15.98 -12.92 -14.19
C HIS A 505 16.48 -13.24 -12.78
N TRP A 506 16.77 -14.52 -12.50
CA TRP A 506 17.38 -14.94 -11.25
C TRP A 506 18.41 -16.00 -11.58
N PHE A 507 19.67 -15.76 -11.21
CA PHE A 507 20.81 -16.61 -11.57
C PHE A 507 21.65 -17.03 -10.36
N GLY A 508 21.05 -17.00 -9.17
CA GLY A 508 21.69 -17.37 -7.91
C GLY A 508 21.74 -16.21 -6.93
N ASP A 509 22.46 -16.41 -5.83
CA ASP A 509 22.67 -15.34 -4.83
C ASP A 509 23.34 -14.12 -5.47
N GLN A 510 24.14 -14.28 -6.53
CA GLN A 510 24.77 -13.18 -7.27
C GLN A 510 23.77 -12.15 -7.83
N SER A 511 22.49 -12.50 -8.01
CA SER A 511 21.46 -11.52 -8.41
C SER A 511 21.24 -10.41 -7.37
N VAL A 512 21.67 -10.62 -6.12
CA VAL A 512 21.56 -9.66 -5.01
C VAL A 512 22.85 -9.52 -4.19
N ASP A 513 23.66 -10.57 -4.10
CA ASP A 513 24.87 -10.70 -3.27
C ASP A 513 26.16 -10.73 -4.10
N TRP A 514 26.27 -9.82 -5.07
CA TRP A 514 27.42 -9.73 -5.97
C TRP A 514 28.62 -9.05 -5.30
N LYS A 515 29.78 -9.72 -5.21
CA LYS A 515 30.94 -9.19 -4.47
C LYS A 515 31.38 -7.79 -4.96
N PRO A 516 31.58 -7.52 -6.26
CA PRO A 516 31.92 -6.17 -6.73
C PRO A 516 30.91 -5.08 -6.37
N LEU A 517 29.62 -5.40 -6.23
CA LEU A 517 28.61 -4.45 -5.74
C LEU A 517 28.90 -4.07 -4.28
N PHE A 518 29.17 -5.06 -3.41
CA PHE A 518 29.49 -4.80 -2.01
C PHE A 518 30.86 -4.18 -1.79
N ASP A 519 31.85 -4.49 -2.64
CA ASP A 519 33.13 -3.79 -2.66
C ASP A 519 32.92 -2.31 -3.04
N TYR A 520 32.09 -2.05 -4.06
CA TYR A 520 31.70 -0.70 -4.44
C TYR A 520 31.07 0.03 -3.25
N PHE A 521 30.06 -0.54 -2.59
CA PHE A 521 29.50 0.07 -1.37
C PHE A 521 30.57 0.37 -0.32
N LYS A 522 31.48 -0.56 -0.03
CA LYS A 522 32.52 -0.39 0.98
C LYS A 522 33.45 0.81 0.73
N TRP A 523 33.61 1.25 -0.51
CA TRP A 523 34.42 2.42 -0.88
C TRP A 523 33.65 3.75 -0.85
N HIS A 524 32.31 3.70 -0.72
CA HIS A 524 31.46 4.89 -0.73
C HIS A 524 31.01 5.26 0.68
N GLN A 525 31.10 6.54 0.98
CA GLN A 525 30.58 7.14 2.19
C GLN A 525 29.77 8.39 1.82
N ARG A 526 28.68 8.62 2.54
CA ARG A 526 27.90 9.85 2.37
C ARG A 526 28.65 11.02 3.02
N PRO A 527 28.83 12.17 2.35
CA PRO A 527 29.41 13.35 2.98
C PRO A 527 28.60 13.81 4.19
N VAL A 528 29.29 14.30 5.22
CA VAL A 528 28.64 15.04 6.32
C VAL A 528 28.04 16.34 5.79
N ASP A 529 26.89 16.75 6.33
CA ASP A 529 26.15 17.92 5.80
C ASP A 529 27.00 19.21 5.79
N SER A 530 27.94 19.35 6.74
CA SER A 530 28.80 20.52 6.86
C SER A 530 29.72 20.74 5.65
N THR A 531 30.08 19.69 4.92
CA THR A 531 30.95 19.79 3.74
C THR A 531 30.17 19.98 2.44
N VAL A 532 28.84 19.90 2.47
CA VAL A 532 28.00 20.03 1.27
C VAL A 532 27.66 21.48 0.99
N ALA A 533 28.42 22.11 0.08
CA ALA A 533 28.22 23.50 -0.32
C ALA A 533 27.16 23.68 -1.42
N THR A 534 26.98 22.70 -2.30
CA THR A 534 26.06 22.78 -3.43
C THR A 534 25.03 21.66 -3.38
N ILE A 535 23.78 22.00 -3.69
CA ILE A 535 22.67 21.05 -3.78
C ILE A 535 21.91 21.24 -5.09
N ASP A 536 21.44 20.12 -5.65
CA ASP A 536 20.55 20.05 -6.81
C ASP A 536 19.50 18.98 -6.49
N PHE A 537 18.30 19.41 -6.14
CA PHE A 537 17.25 18.54 -5.63
C PHE A 537 15.93 18.81 -6.35
N MET A 538 15.28 17.73 -6.78
CA MET A 538 13.96 17.75 -7.41
C MET A 538 12.97 16.85 -6.65
N THR A 539 11.74 17.32 -6.50
CA THR A 539 10.64 16.52 -5.95
C THR A 539 9.33 16.88 -6.64
N ALA A 540 8.43 15.91 -6.82
CA ALA A 540 7.07 16.18 -7.27
C ALA A 540 6.16 16.56 -6.10
N ASN A 541 6.39 16.03 -4.89
CA ASN A 541 5.49 16.18 -3.76
C ASN A 541 6.27 16.44 -2.46
N PRO A 542 6.23 17.65 -1.89
CA PRO A 542 6.86 17.96 -0.60
C PRO A 542 6.38 17.10 0.57
N GLY A 543 5.16 16.57 0.51
CA GLY A 543 4.63 15.61 1.49
C GLY A 543 5.24 14.20 1.40
N ILE A 544 5.95 13.90 0.29
CA ILE A 544 6.70 12.65 0.11
C ILE A 544 8.18 12.87 0.42
N SER A 545 8.79 13.88 -0.19
CA SER A 545 10.17 14.27 0.05
C SER A 545 10.31 15.76 -0.19
N SER A 546 10.65 16.49 0.87
CA SER A 546 10.77 17.95 0.84
C SER A 546 12.19 18.45 1.04
N THR A 547 13.06 17.64 1.65
CA THR A 547 14.32 18.09 2.22
C THR A 547 15.49 17.41 1.54
N PHE A 548 16.52 18.19 1.26
CA PHE A 548 17.81 17.68 0.88
C PHE A 548 18.89 18.52 1.54
N ARG A 549 19.63 17.90 2.48
CA ARG A 549 20.67 18.55 3.28
C ARG A 549 20.09 19.75 4.04
N TRP A 550 20.60 20.95 3.77
CA TRP A 550 20.29 22.19 4.48
C TRP A 550 19.14 23.01 3.86
N ALA A 551 18.42 22.47 2.88
CA ALA A 551 17.28 23.15 2.26
C ALA A 551 16.05 22.25 2.15
N SER A 552 14.87 22.86 2.29
CA SER A 552 13.60 22.15 2.19
C SER A 552 12.55 22.94 1.41
N ILE A 553 11.95 22.33 0.40
CA ILE A 553 10.79 22.87 -0.33
C ILE A 553 9.56 22.65 0.55
N GLN A 554 8.98 23.74 1.07
CA GLN A 554 7.83 23.68 1.98
C GLN A 554 6.51 23.73 1.23
N GLN A 555 6.41 24.60 0.22
CA GLN A 555 5.20 24.80 -0.58
C GLN A 555 5.57 25.03 -2.05
N GLN A 556 4.70 24.60 -2.95
CA GLN A 556 4.81 24.72 -4.40
C GLN A 556 3.91 25.84 -4.93
N GLU A 557 4.26 26.41 -6.08
CA GLU A 557 3.39 27.35 -6.80
C GLU A 557 2.26 26.60 -7.53
N ARG A 558 2.58 25.41 -8.06
CA ARG A 558 1.72 24.47 -8.78
C ARG A 558 1.82 23.10 -8.10
N PRO A 559 0.76 22.64 -7.39
CA PRO A 559 0.78 21.38 -6.65
C PRO A 559 1.14 20.19 -7.53
N LEU A 560 2.04 19.33 -7.06
CA LEU A 560 2.41 18.05 -7.69
C LEU A 560 3.06 18.13 -9.08
N GLN A 561 3.36 19.33 -9.57
CA GLN A 561 4.37 19.52 -10.62
C GLN A 561 5.77 19.43 -10.01
N TYR A 562 6.77 19.06 -10.80
CA TYR A 562 8.14 18.98 -10.31
C TYR A 562 8.61 20.35 -9.79
N SER A 563 9.16 20.36 -8.59
CA SER A 563 9.85 21.50 -7.99
C SER A 563 11.33 21.19 -7.91
N ARG A 564 12.16 22.20 -8.19
CA ARG A 564 13.61 22.05 -8.17
C ARG A 564 14.26 23.18 -7.40
N ILE A 565 15.29 22.86 -6.62
CA ILE A 565 16.20 23.82 -6.01
C ILE A 565 17.63 23.50 -6.43
N GLN A 566 18.36 24.53 -6.87
CA GLN A 566 19.77 24.44 -7.21
C GLN A 566 20.50 25.57 -6.52
N LEU A 567 21.06 25.26 -5.35
CA LEU A 567 21.57 26.24 -4.39
C LEU A 567 23.04 25.98 -4.08
N THR A 568 23.78 27.06 -3.87
CA THR A 568 25.16 27.04 -3.40
C THR A 568 25.27 27.92 -2.16
N ARG A 569 26.00 27.46 -1.15
CA ARG A 569 26.36 28.22 0.05
C ARG A 569 27.88 28.41 0.13
N ASN A 570 28.32 29.58 0.56
CA ASN A 570 29.70 29.90 0.87
C ASN A 570 29.77 30.89 2.06
N GLN A 571 30.96 31.41 2.37
CA GLN A 571 31.14 32.38 3.46
C GLN A 571 30.40 33.71 3.23
N GLN A 572 30.12 34.07 1.98
CA GLN A 572 29.49 35.34 1.58
C GLN A 572 27.96 35.25 1.58
N GLY A 573 27.38 34.04 1.52
CA GLY A 573 25.95 33.87 1.45
C GLY A 573 25.46 32.58 0.81
N ILE A 574 24.16 32.54 0.53
CA ILE A 574 23.47 31.50 -0.24
C ILE A 574 22.95 32.11 -1.54
N SER A 575 23.18 31.43 -2.66
CA SER A 575 22.63 31.83 -3.95
C SER A 575 22.15 30.64 -4.77
N GLY A 576 21.19 30.85 -5.67
CA GLY A 576 20.74 29.77 -6.55
C GLY A 576 19.46 30.08 -7.31
N ARG A 577 18.91 29.03 -7.92
CA ARG A 577 17.63 29.09 -8.65
C ARG A 577 16.63 28.07 -8.10
N THR A 578 15.36 28.40 -8.26
CA THR A 578 14.21 27.61 -7.86
C THR A 578 13.24 27.49 -9.03
N GLU A 579 12.56 26.35 -9.11
CA GLU A 579 11.48 26.09 -10.07
C GLU A 579 10.29 25.55 -9.30
N ASN A 580 9.12 26.16 -9.48
CA ASN A 580 7.87 25.76 -8.81
C ASN A 580 7.98 25.73 -7.27
N VAL A 581 8.56 26.77 -6.66
CA VAL A 581 8.75 26.89 -5.20
C VAL A 581 8.09 28.16 -4.70
N ALA A 582 7.03 28.00 -3.91
CA ALA A 582 6.34 29.12 -3.26
C ALA A 582 6.98 29.47 -1.91
N LEU A 583 7.44 28.45 -1.16
CA LEU A 583 8.06 28.62 0.14
C LEU A 583 9.25 27.67 0.31
N LEU A 584 10.41 28.24 0.66
CA LEU A 584 11.67 27.54 0.90
C LEU A 584 12.09 27.70 2.36
N LYS A 585 12.56 26.63 3.00
CA LYS A 585 13.23 26.67 4.30
C LYS A 585 14.72 26.42 4.10
N LEU A 586 15.57 27.25 4.70
CA LEU A 586 17.03 27.04 4.77
C LEU A 586 17.45 26.84 6.23
N VAL A 587 18.29 25.85 6.49
CA VAL A 587 18.83 25.53 7.83
C VAL A 587 20.32 25.85 7.87
N PHE A 588 20.77 26.53 8.90
CA PHE A 588 22.15 26.96 9.04
C PHE A 588 22.87 26.19 10.15
N SER A 589 23.57 25.12 9.79
CA SER A 589 24.30 24.25 10.71
C SER A 589 25.74 24.72 11.02
N ASP A 590 26.37 25.45 10.09
CA ASP A 590 27.84 25.65 10.07
C ASP A 590 28.22 27.13 9.96
N VAL A 591 27.42 28.03 10.55
CA VAL A 591 27.57 29.48 10.43
C VAL A 591 27.99 30.10 11.75
N VAL A 592 28.80 31.15 11.69
CA VAL A 592 29.18 31.94 12.87
C VAL A 592 27.97 32.72 13.35
N ALA A 593 27.55 32.48 14.60
CA ALA A 593 26.44 33.19 15.22
C ALA A 593 26.65 34.71 15.15
N ASN A 594 25.55 35.44 14.93
CA ASN A 594 25.50 36.89 14.78
C ASN A 594 26.22 37.47 13.54
N THR A 595 26.63 36.62 12.59
CA THR A 595 27.15 37.09 11.29
C THR A 595 26.02 37.14 10.25
N PRO A 596 25.74 38.30 9.61
CA PRO A 596 24.73 38.39 8.57
C PRO A 596 25.06 37.53 7.35
N ILE A 597 24.07 36.78 6.86
CA ILE A 597 24.16 35.94 5.67
C ILE A 597 23.33 36.56 4.56
N ARG A 598 23.96 36.83 3.42
CA ARG A 598 23.27 37.31 2.23
C ARG A 598 22.61 36.13 1.50
N ILE A 599 21.36 36.28 1.08
CA ILE A 599 20.62 35.25 0.34
C ILE A 599 20.13 35.86 -0.98
N THR A 600 20.46 35.26 -2.13
CA THR A 600 20.05 35.75 -3.46
C THR A 600 19.52 34.59 -4.31
N LEU A 601 18.21 34.53 -4.53
CA LEU A 601 17.55 33.45 -5.26
C LEU A 601 16.91 33.99 -6.55
N ASP A 602 16.93 33.18 -7.62
CA ASP A 602 16.29 33.43 -8.91
C ASP A 602 16.75 34.73 -9.62
N SER A 603 17.95 35.21 -9.29
CA SER A 603 18.45 36.52 -9.74
C SER A 603 17.52 37.70 -9.37
N LEU A 604 16.78 37.56 -8.27
CA LEU A 604 15.90 38.59 -7.72
C LEU A 604 16.60 39.39 -6.60
N ASN A 605 15.83 40.04 -5.74
CA ASN A 605 16.34 40.83 -4.62
C ASN A 605 17.19 40.00 -3.65
N ALA A 606 18.19 40.65 -3.06
CA ALA A 606 18.99 40.07 -1.98
C ALA A 606 18.30 40.26 -0.62
N LEU A 607 18.32 39.22 0.19
CA LEU A 607 17.85 39.21 1.58
C LEU A 607 19.05 39.09 2.52
N SER A 608 18.89 39.55 3.76
CA SER A 608 19.88 39.41 4.83
C SER A 608 19.25 38.71 6.03
N PHE A 609 19.87 37.63 6.50
CA PHE A 609 19.44 36.89 7.68
C PHE A 609 20.61 36.72 8.65
N THR A 610 20.39 37.00 9.94
CA THR A 610 21.42 36.87 10.97
C THR A 610 21.05 35.73 11.93
N PRO A 611 21.66 34.54 11.80
CA PRO A 611 21.45 33.42 12.71
C PRO A 611 22.03 33.73 14.09
N LYS A 612 21.27 33.42 15.14
CA LYS A 612 21.67 33.58 16.55
C LYS A 612 22.21 32.27 17.14
N HIS A 613 21.69 31.14 16.69
CA HIS A 613 22.06 29.81 17.18
C HIS A 613 22.40 28.85 16.05
N ALA A 614 23.15 27.80 16.38
CA ALA A 614 23.38 26.69 15.46
C ALA A 614 22.04 26.02 15.11
N LYS A 615 21.86 25.67 13.84
CA LYS A 615 20.64 25.10 13.25
C LYS A 615 19.44 26.06 13.22
N ASP A 616 19.67 27.36 13.39
CA ASP A 616 18.66 28.37 13.04
C ASP A 616 18.18 28.16 11.60
N SER A 617 16.94 28.54 11.33
CA SER A 617 16.36 28.41 10.00
C SER A 617 15.58 29.64 9.60
N VAL A 618 15.54 29.89 8.31
CA VAL A 618 14.75 30.99 7.71
C VAL A 618 13.78 30.43 6.70
N PHE A 619 12.58 31.00 6.66
CA PHE A 619 11.57 30.71 5.64
C PHE A 619 11.52 31.88 4.65
N LEU A 620 11.59 31.54 3.37
CA LEU A 620 11.62 32.49 2.26
C LEU A 620 10.39 32.23 1.40
N ALA A 621 9.53 33.22 1.24
CA ALA A 621 8.33 33.16 0.40
C ALA A 621 8.56 33.92 -0.91
N LYS A 622 8.08 33.36 -2.02
CA LYS A 622 8.11 34.01 -3.33
C LYS A 622 6.84 34.85 -3.51
N GLU A 623 7.01 36.16 -3.66
CA GLU A 623 5.92 37.13 -3.75
C GLU A 623 6.02 37.90 -5.08
N GLY A 624 5.46 37.32 -6.14
CA GLY A 624 5.60 37.86 -7.49
C GLY A 624 7.05 37.75 -7.98
N LYS A 625 7.72 38.90 -8.19
CA LYS A 625 9.11 38.98 -8.68
C LYS A 625 10.12 39.29 -7.58
N GLN A 626 9.83 38.92 -6.33
CA GLN A 626 10.74 39.10 -5.21
C GLN A 626 10.61 37.97 -4.18
N TRP A 627 11.66 37.76 -3.41
CA TRP A 627 11.68 36.91 -2.23
C TRP A 627 11.54 37.75 -0.97
N ALA A 628 10.86 37.22 0.04
CA ALA A 628 10.72 37.85 1.34
C ALA A 628 10.92 36.86 2.48
N ILE A 629 11.54 37.31 3.58
CA ILE A 629 11.62 36.53 4.82
C ILE A 629 10.22 36.49 5.46
N ARG A 630 9.77 35.28 5.81
CA ARG A 630 8.50 35.03 6.48
C ARG A 630 8.71 34.11 7.68
N THR A 631 7.69 34.02 8.51
CA THR A 631 7.60 32.98 9.54
C THR A 631 7.26 31.63 8.91
N ALA A 632 7.48 30.55 9.66
CA ALA A 632 6.96 29.24 9.27
C ALA A 632 5.45 29.33 9.00
N PRO A 633 4.94 28.61 7.98
CA PRO A 633 3.51 28.55 7.72
C PRO A 633 2.84 27.75 8.85
N GLY A 634 1.58 28.06 9.14
CA GLY A 634 0.79 27.28 10.09
C GLY A 634 0.57 25.85 9.58
N LEU A 635 0.36 24.90 10.49
CA LEU A 635 0.10 23.50 10.14
C LEU A 635 -1.28 23.29 9.50
N ASP A 636 -2.16 24.29 9.56
CA ASP A 636 -3.41 24.38 8.80
C ASP A 636 -3.18 24.55 7.30
N GLN A 637 -2.01 25.05 6.87
CA GLN A 637 -1.65 25.15 5.46
C GLN A 637 -1.04 23.84 4.93
N LYS A 638 -0.95 23.70 3.60
CA LYS A 638 -0.19 22.63 2.97
C LYS A 638 1.29 22.76 3.31
N GLY A 639 1.92 21.63 3.58
CA GLY A 639 3.35 21.51 3.84
C GLY A 639 3.79 20.05 3.93
N PRO A 640 5.07 19.78 4.22
CA PRO A 640 5.59 18.42 4.29
C PRO A 640 4.84 17.50 5.27
N HIS A 641 4.22 18.09 6.31
CA HIS A 641 3.38 17.38 7.27
C HIS A 641 2.07 16.87 6.65
N ARG A 642 1.47 17.60 5.69
CA ARG A 642 0.19 17.29 5.04
C ARG A 642 0.06 18.10 3.74
N TYR A 643 0.12 17.41 2.59
CA TYR A 643 0.16 18.07 1.28
C TYR A 643 -1.00 17.67 0.34
N GLY A 644 -1.82 16.68 0.74
CA GLY A 644 -2.64 15.88 -0.18
C GLY A 644 -1.85 14.68 -0.72
N THR A 645 -2.41 13.80 -1.54
CA THR A 645 -3.70 13.83 -2.26
C THR A 645 -4.83 13.12 -1.50
N PHE A 646 -5.88 12.63 -2.19
CA PHE A 646 -6.87 11.69 -1.64
C PHE A 646 -6.27 10.59 -0.75
N LYS A 647 -5.10 10.06 -1.13
CA LYS A 647 -4.43 8.98 -0.39
C LYS A 647 -3.82 9.41 0.96
N ASP A 648 -3.72 10.71 1.23
CA ASP A 648 -3.09 11.25 2.44
C ASP A 648 -3.77 10.76 3.74
N ALA A 649 -5.09 10.58 3.73
CA ALA A 649 -5.84 10.08 4.89
C ALA A 649 -5.52 8.62 5.27
N PHE A 650 -4.81 7.87 4.42
CA PHE A 650 -4.53 6.44 4.63
C PHE A 650 -3.19 6.18 5.34
N ARG A 651 -2.46 7.22 5.78
CA ARG A 651 -1.10 7.06 6.35
C ARG A 651 -0.98 7.25 7.87
N ASN A 652 -2.08 7.56 8.55
CA ASN A 652 -2.09 7.89 9.98
C ASN A 652 -3.10 7.02 10.75
N ARG A 653 -2.79 5.75 10.99
CA ARG A 653 -3.66 4.76 11.66
C ARG A 653 -5.14 4.90 11.29
N MET A 654 -5.47 4.82 10.01
CA MET A 654 -6.79 5.25 9.52
C MET A 654 -7.98 4.52 10.18
N VAL A 655 -9.15 5.17 10.18
CA VAL A 655 -10.45 4.59 10.61
C VAL A 655 -11.48 4.76 9.50
N PHE A 656 -12.27 3.72 9.24
CA PHE A 656 -13.34 3.72 8.24
C PHE A 656 -14.68 4.01 8.93
N VAL A 657 -15.39 5.03 8.45
CA VAL A 657 -16.59 5.56 9.09
C VAL A 657 -17.77 5.47 8.13
N TYR A 658 -18.67 4.51 8.37
CA TYR A 658 -19.84 4.27 7.52
C TYR A 658 -21.09 5.02 8.01
N SER A 659 -21.98 5.33 7.07
CA SER A 659 -23.23 6.09 7.28
C SER A 659 -24.28 5.29 8.05
N THR A 660 -25.04 5.95 8.94
CA THR A 660 -26.22 5.37 9.61
C THR A 660 -27.49 6.21 9.54
N GLN A 661 -27.47 7.35 8.84
CA GLN A 661 -28.60 8.29 8.73
C GLN A 661 -29.24 8.33 7.34
N GLY A 662 -28.69 7.60 6.37
CA GLY A 662 -29.25 7.48 5.02
C GLY A 662 -30.50 6.60 4.97
N THR A 663 -31.00 6.37 3.75
CA THR A 663 -31.99 5.30 3.52
C THR A 663 -31.39 3.92 3.87
N PRO A 664 -32.21 2.87 4.06
CA PRO A 664 -31.70 1.52 4.30
C PRO A 664 -30.65 1.08 3.27
N GLU A 665 -30.87 1.41 1.99
CA GLU A 665 -29.97 1.08 0.88
C GLU A 665 -28.67 1.92 0.91
N GLU A 666 -28.75 3.21 1.25
CA GLU A 666 -27.56 4.09 1.38
C GLU A 666 -26.66 3.63 2.53
N ASN A 667 -27.26 3.29 3.68
CA ASN A 667 -26.54 2.78 4.84
C ASN A 667 -25.89 1.42 4.54
N GLU A 668 -26.63 0.54 3.85
CA GLU A 668 -26.13 -0.76 3.46
C GLU A 668 -24.98 -0.65 2.46
N TRP A 669 -25.11 0.17 1.41
CA TRP A 669 -24.00 0.46 0.50
C TRP A 669 -22.77 0.97 1.25
N SER A 670 -22.94 1.94 2.15
CA SER A 670 -21.82 2.55 2.88
C SER A 670 -21.07 1.53 3.74
N ARG A 671 -21.81 0.63 4.41
CA ARG A 671 -21.23 -0.46 5.20
C ARG A 671 -20.51 -1.49 4.33
N GLN A 672 -21.12 -1.90 3.21
CA GLN A 672 -20.53 -2.83 2.26
C GLN A 672 -19.25 -2.27 1.64
N LYS A 673 -19.27 -0.99 1.25
CA LYS A 673 -18.10 -0.30 0.69
C LYS A 673 -16.94 -0.21 1.67
N ALA A 674 -17.22 0.13 2.93
CA ALA A 674 -16.21 0.14 3.99
C ALA A 674 -15.59 -1.25 4.20
N ARG A 675 -16.41 -2.31 4.17
CA ARG A 675 -15.93 -3.69 4.27
C ARG A 675 -15.10 -4.09 3.04
N PHE A 676 -15.56 -3.80 1.83
CA PHE A 676 -14.82 -4.08 0.60
C PHE A 676 -13.41 -3.44 0.62
N ASP A 677 -13.32 -2.18 1.05
CA ASP A 677 -12.01 -1.53 1.18
C ASP A 677 -11.13 -2.15 2.25
N ALA A 678 -11.71 -2.59 3.37
CA ALA A 678 -10.97 -3.26 4.42
C ALA A 678 -10.47 -4.64 3.96
N GLU A 679 -11.27 -5.37 3.18
CA GLU A 679 -10.87 -6.63 2.53
C GLU A 679 -9.71 -6.39 1.56
N SER A 680 -9.77 -5.33 0.74
CA SER A 680 -8.68 -4.95 -0.17
C SER A 680 -7.42 -4.52 0.57
N TRP A 681 -7.56 -3.75 1.65
CA TRP A 681 -6.44 -3.33 2.49
C TRP A 681 -5.79 -4.52 3.19
N TYR A 682 -6.57 -5.47 3.71
CA TYR A 682 -6.04 -6.71 4.27
C TYR A 682 -5.30 -7.53 3.20
N TYR A 683 -5.93 -7.72 2.03
CA TYR A 683 -5.36 -8.55 0.97
C TYR A 683 -4.04 -8.02 0.46
N ARG A 684 -3.93 -6.71 0.21
CA ARG A 684 -2.71 -6.09 -0.32
C ARG A 684 -1.74 -5.70 0.77
N GLY A 685 -2.26 -5.05 1.80
CA GLY A 685 -1.48 -4.35 2.81
C GLY A 685 -1.19 -5.16 4.06
N ASN A 686 -1.56 -6.45 4.11
CA ASN A 686 -1.46 -7.27 5.33
C ASN A 686 -2.04 -6.55 6.56
N GLY A 687 -3.02 -5.69 6.31
CA GLY A 687 -3.41 -4.64 7.23
C GLY A 687 -4.70 -4.95 7.96
N ALA A 688 -5.01 -4.13 8.95
CA ALA A 688 -6.26 -4.19 9.69
C ALA A 688 -6.76 -2.78 9.95
N VAL A 689 -8.05 -2.55 9.76
CA VAL A 689 -8.66 -1.23 9.88
C VAL A 689 -9.84 -1.29 10.83
N ASP A 690 -10.02 -0.25 11.64
CA ASP A 690 -11.24 -0.08 12.41
C ASP A 690 -12.38 0.37 11.49
N ILE A 691 -13.51 -0.35 11.51
CA ILE A 691 -14.72 0.01 10.78
C ILE A 691 -15.78 0.36 11.83
N ILE A 692 -16.24 1.61 11.84
CA ILE A 692 -17.16 2.10 12.87
C ILE A 692 -18.37 2.81 12.24
N PRO A 693 -19.53 2.81 12.92
CA PRO A 693 -20.63 3.68 12.52
C PRO A 693 -20.27 5.15 12.79
N ASP A 694 -20.77 6.04 11.93
CA ASP A 694 -20.64 7.50 12.06
C ASP A 694 -20.96 8.07 13.45
N LYS A 695 -21.98 7.55 14.13
CA LYS A 695 -22.38 7.96 15.49
C LYS A 695 -21.35 7.64 16.57
N ALA A 696 -20.44 6.70 16.32
CA ALA A 696 -19.36 6.37 17.25
C ALA A 696 -18.13 7.28 17.07
N TYR A 697 -18.08 8.07 15.99
CA TYR A 697 -16.97 8.95 15.70
C TYR A 697 -16.99 10.21 16.58
N SER A 698 -15.82 10.60 17.07
CA SER A 698 -15.58 11.90 17.68
C SER A 698 -14.11 12.30 17.51
N LEU A 699 -13.84 13.61 17.45
CA LEU A 699 -12.48 14.13 17.32
C LEU A 699 -11.57 13.67 18.46
N ALA A 700 -12.07 13.65 19.70
CA ALA A 700 -11.28 13.26 20.87
C ALA A 700 -10.87 11.78 20.84
N LYS A 701 -11.79 10.87 20.49
CA LYS A 701 -11.52 9.42 20.49
C LYS A 701 -10.60 8.98 19.35
N TYR A 702 -10.64 9.68 18.22
CA TYR A 702 -9.88 9.36 17.01
C TYR A 702 -8.89 10.48 16.64
N ALA A 703 -8.36 11.19 17.65
CA ALA A 703 -7.40 12.27 17.46
C ALA A 703 -6.19 11.79 16.64
N ASP A 704 -5.75 12.64 15.70
CA ASP A 704 -4.61 12.41 14.79
C ASP A 704 -4.65 11.10 13.97
N ARG A 705 -5.83 10.46 13.87
CA ARG A 705 -6.07 9.37 12.93
C ARG A 705 -6.62 9.94 11.62
N GLY A 706 -6.15 9.40 10.51
CA GLY A 706 -6.79 9.60 9.22
C GLY A 706 -8.20 8.98 9.21
N VAL A 707 -9.13 9.62 8.51
CA VAL A 707 -10.53 9.17 8.47
C VAL A 707 -10.92 8.90 7.03
N ILE A 708 -11.47 7.72 6.75
CA ILE A 708 -12.12 7.43 5.47
C ILE A 708 -13.63 7.45 5.70
N LEU A 709 -14.29 8.46 5.14
CA LEU A 709 -15.70 8.74 5.34
C LEU A 709 -16.52 8.21 4.15
N PHE A 710 -17.50 7.36 4.42
CA PHE A 710 -18.40 6.81 3.40
C PHE A 710 -19.79 7.41 3.50
N GLY A 711 -20.32 7.93 2.39
CA GLY A 711 -21.64 8.57 2.31
C GLY A 711 -21.56 10.09 2.10
N ASN A 712 -22.62 10.82 2.44
CA ASN A 712 -22.77 12.26 2.18
C ASN A 712 -23.27 13.03 3.42
N ALA A 713 -23.44 14.35 3.29
CA ALA A 713 -23.78 15.26 4.39
C ALA A 713 -25.11 14.95 5.10
N GLN A 714 -26.00 14.18 4.45
CA GLN A 714 -27.29 13.77 5.00
C GLN A 714 -27.31 12.32 5.47
N SER A 715 -26.42 11.46 4.94
CA SER A 715 -26.37 10.05 5.33
C SER A 715 -25.38 9.78 6.47
N ASN A 716 -24.36 10.62 6.64
CA ASN A 716 -23.26 10.38 7.58
C ASN A 716 -23.18 11.47 8.67
N ALA A 717 -23.41 11.08 9.92
CA ALA A 717 -23.40 11.98 11.09
C ALA A 717 -22.03 12.66 11.34
N ALA A 718 -20.93 12.02 10.98
CA ALA A 718 -19.58 12.55 11.16
C ALA A 718 -19.22 13.63 10.12
N TRP A 719 -20.01 13.78 9.05
CA TRP A 719 -19.76 14.77 8.01
C TRP A 719 -19.66 16.19 8.56
N LYS A 720 -20.62 16.62 9.39
CA LYS A 720 -20.62 17.97 9.97
C LYS A 720 -19.44 18.21 10.91
N ILE A 721 -18.92 17.15 11.55
CA ILE A 721 -17.76 17.25 12.45
C ILE A 721 -16.48 17.50 11.63
N LEU A 722 -16.35 16.80 10.50
CA LEU A 722 -15.11 16.74 9.73
C LEU A 722 -15.04 17.73 8.56
N LEU A 723 -16.19 18.13 8.02
CA LEU A 723 -16.30 18.78 6.71
C LEU A 723 -17.17 20.04 6.73
N ALA A 724 -17.51 20.59 7.91
CA ALA A 724 -18.35 21.79 7.99
C ALA A 724 -17.76 23.01 7.25
N ASP A 725 -16.43 23.12 7.22
CA ASP A 725 -15.68 24.18 6.53
C ASP A 725 -15.09 23.73 5.18
N CYS A 726 -15.38 22.51 4.75
CA CYS A 726 -14.95 22.03 3.44
C CYS A 726 -15.71 22.77 2.32
N PRO A 727 -15.03 23.32 1.31
CA PRO A 727 -15.68 24.02 0.20
C PRO A 727 -16.36 23.07 -0.80
N ILE A 728 -16.18 21.75 -0.62
CA ILE A 728 -16.86 20.69 -1.36
C ILE A 728 -17.89 20.04 -0.43
N GLN A 729 -19.16 20.12 -0.80
CA GLN A 729 -20.29 19.53 -0.08
C GLN A 729 -21.06 18.60 -1.01
N ILE A 730 -21.28 17.37 -0.55
CA ILE A 730 -22.10 16.37 -1.24
C ILE A 730 -23.34 16.12 -0.40
N GLN A 731 -24.51 16.24 -1.01
CA GLN A 731 -25.80 15.97 -0.37
C GLN A 731 -26.71 15.25 -1.36
N ARG A 732 -27.89 14.82 -0.92
CA ARG A 732 -28.82 14.12 -1.81
C ARG A 732 -29.18 15.03 -2.99
N ASN A 733 -29.06 14.47 -4.19
CA ASN A 733 -29.32 15.12 -5.47
C ASN A 733 -28.46 16.36 -5.80
N ARG A 734 -27.41 16.69 -5.04
CA ARG A 734 -26.62 17.90 -5.29
C ARG A 734 -25.17 17.80 -4.86
N VAL A 735 -24.28 18.27 -5.72
CA VAL A 735 -22.88 18.59 -5.42
C VAL A 735 -22.71 20.10 -5.41
N GLN A 736 -22.00 20.62 -4.41
CA GLN A 736 -21.48 21.99 -4.39
C GLN A 736 -19.96 21.94 -4.25
N ALA A 737 -19.23 22.58 -5.17
CA ALA A 737 -17.78 22.69 -5.11
C ALA A 737 -17.36 24.13 -5.48
N GLY A 738 -17.18 24.98 -4.47
CA GLY A 738 -16.91 26.40 -4.70
C GLY A 738 -18.06 27.08 -5.44
N THR A 739 -17.82 27.58 -6.65
CA THR A 739 -18.88 28.16 -7.51
C THR A 739 -19.57 27.13 -8.40
N GLN A 740 -19.04 25.90 -8.50
CA GLN A 740 -19.62 24.83 -9.32
C GLN A 740 -20.75 24.14 -8.55
N SER A 741 -21.89 23.92 -9.21
CA SER A 741 -23.02 23.20 -8.64
C SER A 741 -23.56 22.21 -9.67
N TYR A 742 -23.76 20.97 -9.24
CA TYR A 742 -24.34 19.91 -10.06
C TYR A 742 -25.58 19.33 -9.37
N GLN A 743 -26.58 18.94 -10.15
CA GLN A 743 -27.84 18.36 -9.68
C GLN A 743 -28.00 16.94 -10.22
N GLY A 744 -28.61 16.05 -9.45
CA GLY A 744 -28.86 14.65 -9.83
C GLY A 744 -28.40 13.63 -8.79
N ASP A 745 -28.91 12.40 -8.89
CA ASP A 745 -28.62 11.27 -7.97
C ASP A 745 -27.41 10.42 -8.38
N ASP A 746 -26.77 10.80 -9.49
CA ASP A 746 -25.78 10.03 -10.24
C ASP A 746 -24.34 10.57 -10.11
N TRP A 747 -24.10 11.51 -9.20
CA TRP A 747 -22.78 12.10 -8.99
C TRP A 747 -22.01 11.37 -7.88
N GLY A 748 -20.82 10.89 -8.20
CA GLY A 748 -19.83 10.37 -7.26
C GLY A 748 -18.73 11.39 -6.97
N ALA A 749 -18.05 11.23 -5.84
CA ALA A 749 -16.91 12.08 -5.50
C ALA A 749 -15.87 11.35 -4.65
N TYR A 750 -14.60 11.65 -4.95
CA TYR A 750 -13.44 11.39 -4.10
C TYR A 750 -12.78 12.72 -3.74
N PHE A 751 -12.59 13.02 -2.46
CA PHE A 751 -11.80 14.19 -2.06
C PHE A 751 -11.16 14.05 -0.68
N VAL A 752 -10.14 14.86 -0.41
CA VAL A 752 -9.47 14.97 0.90
C VAL A 752 -9.71 16.33 1.53
N TRP A 753 -9.71 16.39 2.86
CA TRP A 753 -9.77 17.62 3.64
C TRP A 753 -8.93 17.50 4.92
N PRO A 754 -8.21 18.54 5.37
CA PRO A 754 -7.48 18.50 6.64
C PRO A 754 -8.45 18.39 7.83
N ILE A 755 -8.14 17.55 8.81
CA ILE A 755 -8.95 17.46 10.03
C ILE A 755 -8.60 18.63 10.94
N LYS A 756 -9.59 19.48 11.22
CA LYS A 756 -9.44 20.61 12.14
C LYS A 756 -8.98 20.13 13.52
N GLY A 757 -7.92 20.75 14.04
CA GLY A 757 -7.31 20.37 15.31
C GLY A 757 -6.28 19.23 15.23
N SER A 758 -6.05 18.66 14.04
CA SER A 758 -4.93 17.74 13.83
C SER A 758 -3.82 18.38 13.00
N ASN A 759 -2.58 18.13 13.43
CA ASN A 759 -1.38 18.61 12.77
C ASN A 759 -1.01 17.80 11.52
N THR A 760 -1.50 16.57 11.37
CA THR A 760 -1.05 15.64 10.32
C THR A 760 -2.18 14.87 9.66
N ALA A 761 -3.32 14.70 10.33
CA ALA A 761 -4.41 13.86 9.82
C ALA A 761 -5.31 14.60 8.83
N SER A 762 -5.86 13.81 7.92
CA SER A 762 -6.83 14.23 6.90
C SER A 762 -8.02 13.27 6.90
N VAL A 763 -9.15 13.77 6.43
CA VAL A 763 -10.30 12.95 6.05
C VAL A 763 -10.31 12.77 4.54
N ALA A 764 -10.42 11.54 4.05
CA ALA A 764 -10.72 11.23 2.66
C ALA A 764 -12.17 10.75 2.56
N VAL A 765 -12.87 11.18 1.51
CA VAL A 765 -14.32 11.03 1.40
C VAL A 765 -14.65 10.23 0.16
N VAL A 766 -15.39 9.13 0.34
CA VAL A 766 -15.98 8.31 -0.73
C VAL A 766 -17.48 8.55 -0.72
N SER A 767 -17.98 9.35 -1.66
CA SER A 767 -19.33 9.91 -1.60
C SER A 767 -20.13 9.74 -2.88
N GLY A 768 -21.43 9.95 -2.75
CA GLY A 768 -22.34 10.16 -3.87
C GLY A 768 -23.61 10.90 -3.47
N THR A 769 -24.23 11.56 -4.44
CA THR A 769 -25.49 12.31 -4.27
C THR A 769 -26.72 11.42 -4.20
N GLY A 770 -26.57 10.13 -4.48
CA GLY A 770 -27.58 9.09 -4.39
C GLY A 770 -26.94 7.73 -4.67
N LEU A 771 -27.73 6.65 -4.67
CA LEU A 771 -27.20 5.30 -4.86
C LEU A 771 -26.44 5.11 -6.18
N LYS A 772 -26.84 5.78 -7.27
CA LYS A 772 -26.11 5.69 -8.54
C LYS A 772 -24.72 6.32 -8.41
N GLY A 773 -24.64 7.55 -7.89
CA GLY A 773 -23.36 8.22 -7.64
C GLY A 773 -22.45 7.45 -6.67
N MET A 774 -23.04 6.89 -5.61
CA MET A 774 -22.36 6.01 -4.65
C MET A 774 -21.79 4.76 -5.33
N LYS A 775 -22.57 4.09 -6.20
CA LYS A 775 -22.12 2.93 -6.99
C LYS A 775 -21.00 3.26 -7.97
N ALA A 776 -20.98 4.48 -8.51
CA ALA A 776 -19.86 4.96 -9.31
C ALA A 776 -18.55 5.13 -8.49
N ALA A 777 -18.65 5.17 -7.16
CA ALA A 777 -17.53 5.28 -6.23
C ALA A 777 -17.14 3.92 -5.61
N GLU A 778 -17.53 2.79 -6.22
CA GLU A 778 -17.23 1.47 -5.69
C GLU A 778 -15.79 1.01 -5.95
N ALA A 779 -15.18 1.40 -7.07
CA ALA A 779 -13.81 0.96 -7.37
C ALA A 779 -12.78 1.61 -6.43
N ASN A 780 -11.88 0.80 -5.89
CA ASN A 780 -10.84 1.24 -4.96
C ASN A 780 -9.45 1.32 -5.62
N GLN A 781 -9.39 1.85 -6.85
CA GLN A 781 -8.13 2.04 -7.58
C GLN A 781 -7.12 2.92 -6.84
N TYR A 782 -7.54 3.69 -5.84
CA TYR A 782 -6.61 4.43 -4.97
C TYR A 782 -5.64 3.53 -4.21
N PHE A 783 -5.92 2.23 -4.06
CA PHE A 783 -4.93 1.29 -3.53
C PHE A 783 -3.84 0.90 -4.54
N ALA A 784 -4.05 1.06 -5.85
CA ALA A 784 -3.02 0.80 -6.85
C ALA A 784 -1.87 1.81 -6.72
N GLY A 785 -0.63 1.31 -6.71
CA GLY A 785 0.53 2.19 -6.62
C GLY A 785 0.58 3.15 -7.81
N ALA A 786 0.93 4.41 -7.54
CA ALA A 786 1.00 5.48 -8.54
C ALA A 786 -0.33 5.84 -9.23
N SER A 787 -1.47 5.32 -8.75
CA SER A 787 -2.76 5.75 -9.27
C SER A 787 -2.99 7.23 -8.96
N GLY A 788 -3.19 8.00 -10.03
CA GLY A 788 -3.25 9.45 -10.02
C GLY A 788 -4.55 10.02 -9.47
N PHE A 789 -4.73 9.95 -8.15
CA PHE A 789 -5.84 10.59 -7.45
C PHE A 789 -5.42 11.99 -6.97
N PRO A 790 -6.07 13.09 -7.42
CA PRO A 790 -5.78 14.44 -6.97
C PRO A 790 -6.42 14.72 -5.59
N ASP A 791 -6.46 15.98 -5.15
CA ASP A 791 -7.11 16.32 -3.89
C ASP A 791 -8.63 16.14 -3.96
N PHE A 792 -9.24 16.39 -5.12
CA PHE A 792 -10.65 16.14 -5.35
C PHE A 792 -10.93 15.74 -6.80
N MET A 793 -11.96 14.92 -6.98
CA MET A 793 -12.47 14.41 -8.24
C MET A 793 -13.98 14.17 -8.10
N ILE A 794 -14.78 14.80 -8.96
CA ILE A 794 -16.24 14.68 -9.05
C ILE A 794 -16.59 14.16 -10.44
N TYR A 795 -17.45 13.15 -10.50
CA TYR A 795 -17.75 12.41 -11.71
C TYR A 795 -19.19 11.91 -11.70
N GLN A 796 -19.71 11.62 -12.89
CA GLN A 796 -21.04 11.04 -13.07
C GLN A 796 -20.95 9.51 -13.16
N PHE A 797 -22.08 8.86 -12.91
CA PHE A 797 -22.22 7.40 -13.00
C PHE A 797 -21.87 6.84 -14.38
N ASP A 798 -22.05 7.63 -15.44
CA ASP A 798 -21.66 7.24 -16.79
C ASP A 798 -20.14 7.17 -17.03
N MET A 799 -19.31 7.60 -16.07
CA MET A 799 -17.86 7.33 -16.07
C MET A 799 -17.58 5.84 -16.30
N LEU A 800 -18.42 4.95 -15.76
CA LEU A 800 -18.35 3.50 -15.97
C LEU A 800 -18.37 3.08 -17.45
N LYS A 801 -18.88 3.93 -18.35
CA LYS A 801 -18.92 3.74 -19.79
C LYS A 801 -17.97 4.67 -20.54
N GLN A 802 -17.95 5.94 -20.16
CA GLN A 802 -17.31 7.01 -20.93
C GLN A 802 -15.88 7.32 -20.48
N GLY A 803 -15.40 6.75 -19.38
CA GLY A 803 -14.06 7.01 -18.86
C GLY A 803 -13.89 8.47 -18.44
N SER A 804 -12.80 9.12 -18.89
CA SER A 804 -12.43 10.49 -18.50
C SER A 804 -13.54 11.53 -18.74
N LYS A 805 -14.38 11.34 -19.77
CA LYS A 805 -15.50 12.23 -20.08
C LYS A 805 -16.58 12.29 -19.00
N GLY A 806 -16.72 11.22 -18.22
CA GLY A 806 -17.63 11.17 -17.07
C GLY A 806 -17.08 11.90 -15.84
N VAL A 807 -15.79 12.28 -15.84
CA VAL A 807 -15.18 13.10 -14.79
C VAL A 807 -15.44 14.56 -15.13
N LYS A 808 -16.10 15.29 -14.23
CA LYS A 808 -16.57 16.66 -14.48
C LYS A 808 -15.74 17.74 -13.81
N LEU A 809 -15.15 17.46 -12.65
CA LEU A 809 -14.28 18.39 -11.95
C LEU A 809 -13.18 17.62 -11.23
N ALA A 810 -11.91 17.96 -11.47
CA ALA A 810 -10.80 17.39 -10.71
C ALA A 810 -9.65 18.39 -10.57
N GLY A 811 -8.94 18.35 -9.43
CA GLY A 811 -7.85 19.28 -9.19
C GLY A 811 -7.32 19.28 -7.77
N PHE A 812 -6.60 20.36 -7.46
CA PHE A 812 -5.89 20.54 -6.20
C PHE A 812 -6.39 21.78 -5.47
N TYR A 813 -6.37 21.74 -4.14
CA TYR A 813 -6.48 22.96 -3.35
C TYR A 813 -5.16 23.74 -3.41
N ASP A 814 -5.24 25.05 -3.22
CA ASP A 814 -4.05 25.89 -3.02
C ASP A 814 -3.36 25.60 -1.67
N ASN A 815 -2.27 26.31 -1.38
CA ASN A 815 -1.51 26.11 -0.15
C ASN A 815 -2.31 26.44 1.13
N ALA A 816 -3.39 27.20 1.04
CA ALA A 816 -4.29 27.52 2.15
C ALA A 816 -5.56 26.63 2.16
N TRP A 817 -5.53 25.50 1.45
CA TRP A 817 -6.66 24.58 1.29
C TRP A 817 -7.91 25.22 0.66
N LYS A 818 -7.75 26.27 -0.16
CA LYS A 818 -8.85 26.91 -0.86
C LYS A 818 -9.00 26.38 -2.27
N LEU A 819 -10.23 26.44 -2.74
CA LEU A 819 -10.58 26.18 -4.11
C LEU A 819 -10.09 27.34 -5.02
N ASN A 820 -9.17 27.05 -5.95
CA ASN A 820 -8.67 27.99 -6.95
C ASN A 820 -8.93 27.48 -8.39
N PRO A 821 -9.67 28.24 -9.23
CA PRO A 821 -9.95 27.88 -10.63
C PRO A 821 -8.75 27.58 -11.52
N GLN A 822 -7.55 28.07 -11.17
CA GLN A 822 -6.32 27.79 -11.92
C GLN A 822 -5.72 26.41 -11.61
N LEU A 823 -6.22 25.72 -10.58
CA LEU A 823 -5.67 24.46 -10.07
C LEU A 823 -6.61 23.26 -10.30
N TRP A 824 -7.67 23.44 -11.11
CA TRP A 824 -8.58 22.35 -11.49
C TRP A 824 -9.00 22.44 -12.95
N VAL A 825 -9.53 21.33 -13.44
CA VAL A 825 -10.14 21.22 -14.77
C VAL A 825 -11.62 20.91 -14.62
N VAL A 826 -12.43 21.57 -15.44
CA VAL A 826 -13.86 21.29 -15.59
C VAL A 826 -14.07 20.71 -16.98
N ASN A 827 -14.66 19.52 -17.08
CA ASN A 827 -15.18 19.03 -18.36
C ASN A 827 -16.59 19.60 -18.58
N PRO A 828 -16.90 20.08 -19.79
CA PRO A 828 -18.19 20.66 -20.11
C PRO A 828 -19.36 19.66 -19.98
#